data_AF-A0A0R3M853-F1
#
_entry.id   AF-A0A0R3M853-F1
#
_cell.length_a   1.000
_cell.length_b   1.000
_cell.length_c   1.000
_cell.angle_alpha   90.00
_cell.angle_beta   90.00
_cell.angle_gamma   90.00
#
_symmetry.space_group_name_H-M   'P 1'
#
loop_
_entity.id
_entity.type
_entity.pdbx_description
1 polymer ?
#
loop_
_entity_poly.entity_id
_entity_poly.type
_entity_poly.pdbx_seq_one_letter_code
_entity_poly.pdbx_strand_id
1 'polypeptide(L)'
;MPYWPSYSDMSPAARRAFLDWMRDGRRNPAYGIGHVFVFFYGLEHRLFVERGDDAALLVREVERLLTIYGTNNSFRGYATTFVTTACVWYGARLPLPPLSPERAGGPEMDIATRLHLGERLAAAPSLSAEDALRWALASPDTYLRTPALRCFEEFVQLWNIRFVKHFPAGLAVNAKSNISLRYRAASAAFEVEVVGPHQQWPDVSSISKPLDKLQGLVAECTDELDTFSRFVGRKPALRNSMVAAAMLPDDLQRTPGLVAVGDFRRRLVSVMGEQGRGSTTAQILFEMAGIEVPPDGKISAAVADDLGRALDSIDVAIEPDRRYGSSVPRADEQVFVFKAQAGGPVDAARTAFTAMRAQVEVAVLAAGADGDASFEELQRTIARIRAASDLSGVEQARLIAFAVTTFNSPPKRARVMRKLAEMGEAERRAIAGAAFAVVGDNPTPDVAEVKFLERLHKSLGLPKEAVYEGLHQAAAARSDEPIAISEEKRVAGVPIPKESAPARALPPAASRIRFDAARLARTRQETDAVSALLSGIFEEEAPPPPPAMADQPATLKGLDGPHTELLELLELRGAMSRSEFDRHAREMRLLPDGAIERINDWSFDRFDEALIEDGDEVAVAPHLRDRIAEIRESAA
;
A
#
# COMPACT_ATOMS: atom_id res chain seq x y z
N MET A 1 22.75 -54.94 17.91
CA MET A 1 22.05 -55.66 16.83
C MET A 1 22.58 -55.12 15.50
N PRO A 2 22.61 -55.93 14.43
CA PRO A 2 22.92 -55.43 13.10
C PRO A 2 21.87 -54.40 12.64
N TYR A 3 22.20 -53.66 11.58
CA TYR A 3 21.33 -52.62 11.01
C TYR A 3 19.96 -53.16 10.57
N TRP A 4 19.92 -54.39 10.04
CA TRP A 4 18.71 -55.16 9.76
C TRP A 4 18.62 -56.36 10.72
N PRO A 5 17.96 -56.23 11.87
CA PRO A 5 17.89 -57.30 12.85
C PRO A 5 16.97 -58.43 12.39
N SER A 6 17.43 -59.68 12.51
CA SER A 6 16.58 -60.87 12.40
C SER A 6 16.43 -61.54 13.76
N TYR A 7 15.23 -62.01 14.09
CA TYR A 7 14.98 -62.75 15.34
C TYR A 7 15.80 -64.06 15.41
N SER A 8 16.01 -64.72 14.27
CA SER A 8 16.82 -65.95 14.18
C SER A 8 18.29 -65.72 14.55
N ASP A 9 18.79 -64.51 14.34
CA ASP A 9 20.22 -64.20 14.50
C ASP A 9 20.50 -63.44 15.80
N MET A 10 19.44 -63.10 16.56
CA MET A 10 19.56 -62.51 17.89
C MET A 10 20.18 -63.49 18.89
N SER A 11 21.06 -62.98 19.74
CA SER A 11 21.53 -63.73 20.92
C SER A 11 20.36 -64.07 21.85
N PRO A 12 20.47 -65.12 22.69
CA PRO A 12 19.43 -65.46 23.67
C PRO A 12 19.02 -64.27 24.57
N ALA A 13 19.98 -63.43 24.97
CA ALA A 13 19.72 -62.22 25.75
C ALA A 13 18.89 -61.17 24.97
N ALA A 14 19.21 -60.95 23.69
CA ALA A 14 18.45 -60.05 22.82
C ALA A 14 17.04 -60.57 22.53
N ARG A 15 16.87 -61.89 22.33
CA ARG A 15 15.54 -62.50 22.20
C ARG A 15 14.71 -62.34 23.47
N ARG A 16 15.31 -62.53 24.65
CA ARG A 16 14.63 -62.27 25.93
C ARG A 16 14.19 -60.81 26.03
N ALA A 17 15.08 -59.86 25.71
CA ALA A 17 14.74 -58.44 25.71
C ALA A 17 13.59 -58.11 24.73
N PHE A 18 13.56 -58.71 23.54
CA PHE A 18 12.43 -58.59 22.61
C PHE A 18 11.11 -59.05 23.25
N LEU A 19 11.11 -60.23 23.88
CA LEU A 19 9.91 -60.79 24.50
C LEU A 19 9.45 -59.97 25.73
N ASP A 20 10.39 -59.48 26.54
CA ASP A 20 10.09 -58.60 27.66
C ASP A 20 9.47 -57.26 27.18
N TRP A 21 10.00 -56.68 26.10
CA TRP A 21 9.44 -55.49 25.46
C TRP A 21 8.04 -55.72 24.86
N MET A 22 7.83 -56.88 24.22
CA MET A 22 6.52 -57.30 23.72
C MET A 22 5.50 -57.44 24.84
N ARG A 23 5.89 -58.06 25.97
CA ARG A 23 5.05 -58.23 27.16
C ARG A 23 4.65 -56.89 27.79
N ASP A 24 5.54 -55.91 27.81
CA ASP A 24 5.30 -54.55 28.31
C ASP A 24 4.45 -53.67 27.35
N GLY A 25 3.77 -54.31 26.39
CA GLY A 25 2.91 -53.61 25.43
C GLY A 25 3.66 -52.73 24.44
N ARG A 26 4.98 -52.95 24.26
CA ARG A 26 5.81 -52.23 23.29
C ARG A 26 5.84 -50.72 23.54
N ARG A 27 5.99 -50.31 24.81
CA ARG A 27 5.92 -48.90 25.25
C ARG A 27 7.24 -48.35 25.77
N ASN A 28 8.11 -49.20 26.33
CA ASN A 28 9.33 -48.74 26.98
C ASN A 28 10.38 -48.29 25.94
N PRO A 29 10.78 -47.00 25.92
CA PRO A 29 11.75 -46.48 24.96
C PRO A 29 13.20 -46.85 25.29
N ALA A 30 13.47 -47.45 26.46
CA ALA A 30 14.82 -47.88 26.85
C ALA A 30 15.32 -49.10 26.06
N TYR A 31 14.43 -49.84 25.40
CA TYR A 31 14.82 -50.93 24.52
C TYR A 31 15.39 -50.39 23.21
N GLY A 32 16.49 -50.99 22.74
CA GLY A 32 17.11 -50.57 21.49
C GLY A 32 16.17 -50.71 20.28
N ILE A 33 16.21 -49.74 19.37
CA ILE A 33 15.31 -49.61 18.21
C ILE A 33 15.22 -50.86 17.33
N GLY A 34 16.26 -51.70 17.32
CA GLY A 34 16.25 -52.97 16.58
C GLY A 34 15.12 -53.93 16.99
N HIS A 35 14.68 -53.92 18.26
CA HIS A 35 13.51 -54.70 18.69
C HIS A 35 12.22 -54.20 18.05
N VAL A 36 12.06 -52.87 17.92
CA VAL A 36 10.92 -52.24 17.27
C VAL A 36 10.89 -52.62 15.79
N PHE A 37 12.05 -52.61 15.11
CA PHE A 37 12.15 -53.04 13.72
C PHE A 37 11.77 -54.51 13.52
N VAL A 38 12.18 -55.44 14.39
CA VAL A 38 11.77 -56.84 14.27
C VAL A 38 10.27 -57.02 14.37
N PHE A 39 9.61 -56.29 15.26
CA PHE A 39 8.14 -56.30 15.32
C PHE A 39 7.51 -55.64 14.09
N PHE A 40 8.04 -54.50 13.66
CA PHE A 40 7.59 -53.78 12.48
C PHE A 40 7.66 -54.63 11.21
N TYR A 41 8.74 -55.41 11.00
CA TYR A 41 8.88 -56.35 9.88
C TYR A 41 7.72 -57.38 9.84
N GLY A 42 7.25 -57.81 11.01
CA GLY A 42 6.06 -58.67 11.11
C GLY A 42 4.77 -57.97 10.69
N LEU A 43 4.61 -56.69 11.01
CA LEU A 43 3.46 -55.89 10.55
C LEU A 43 3.49 -55.68 9.03
N GLU A 44 4.67 -55.40 8.47
CA GLU A 44 4.89 -55.30 7.03
C GLU A 44 4.49 -56.60 6.32
N HIS A 45 4.97 -57.75 6.82
CA HIS A 45 4.67 -59.06 6.26
C HIS A 45 3.17 -59.39 6.34
N ARG A 46 2.54 -59.15 7.50
CA ARG A 46 1.10 -59.38 7.72
C ARG A 46 0.24 -58.62 6.71
N LEU A 47 0.57 -57.35 6.46
CA LEU A 47 -0.22 -56.52 5.54
C LEU A 47 0.08 -56.82 4.07
N PHE A 48 1.35 -56.79 3.68
CA PHE A 48 1.73 -56.73 2.26
C PHE A 48 2.01 -58.10 1.62
N VAL A 49 2.37 -59.11 2.42
CA VAL A 49 2.64 -60.47 1.93
C VAL A 49 1.44 -61.38 2.18
N GLU A 50 0.98 -61.47 3.42
CA GLU A 50 -0.18 -62.30 3.78
C GLU A 50 -1.52 -61.68 3.37
N ARG A 51 -1.55 -60.37 3.12
CA ARG A 51 -2.77 -59.62 2.76
C ARG A 51 -3.86 -59.73 3.82
N GLY A 52 -3.49 -59.57 5.10
CA GLY A 52 -4.43 -59.54 6.21
C GLY A 52 -5.50 -58.44 6.06
N ASP A 53 -6.69 -58.69 6.59
CA ASP A 53 -7.84 -57.77 6.60
C ASP A 53 -7.81 -56.75 7.76
N ASP A 54 -6.77 -56.82 8.58
CA ASP A 54 -6.52 -56.06 9.80
C ASP A 54 -5.73 -54.74 9.56
N ALA A 55 -5.67 -54.26 8.31
CA ALA A 55 -4.88 -53.09 7.90
C ALA A 55 -5.10 -51.84 8.77
N ALA A 56 -6.35 -51.50 9.10
CA ALA A 56 -6.67 -50.35 9.95
C ALA A 56 -6.10 -50.48 11.38
N LEU A 57 -6.04 -51.72 11.92
CA LEU A 57 -5.42 -51.97 13.23
C LEU A 57 -3.89 -51.84 13.15
N LEU A 58 -3.30 -52.33 12.06
CA LEU A 58 -1.85 -52.22 11.83
C LEU A 58 -1.42 -50.77 11.67
N VAL A 59 -2.17 -49.94 10.92
CA VAL A 59 -1.90 -48.49 10.81
C VAL A 59 -1.92 -47.83 12.18
N ARG A 60 -2.97 -48.05 12.98
CA ARG A 60 -3.06 -47.48 14.34
C ARG A 60 -1.89 -47.91 15.22
N GLU A 61 -1.44 -49.16 15.10
CA GLU A 61 -0.29 -49.63 15.87
C GLU A 61 1.01 -48.96 15.40
N VAL A 62 1.22 -48.79 14.09
CA VAL A 62 2.40 -48.10 13.56
C VAL A 62 2.40 -46.61 13.91
N GLU A 63 1.25 -45.93 13.88
CA GLU A 63 1.11 -44.55 14.36
C GLU A 63 1.41 -44.42 15.86
N ARG A 64 0.98 -45.40 16.67
CA ARG A 64 1.33 -45.46 18.09
C ARG A 64 2.83 -45.63 18.28
N LEU A 65 3.47 -46.51 17.50
CA LEU A 65 4.92 -46.69 17.54
C LEU A 65 5.67 -45.43 17.08
N LEU A 66 5.17 -44.72 16.05
CA LEU A 66 5.72 -43.43 15.61
C LEU A 66 5.70 -42.40 16.74
N THR A 67 4.61 -42.33 17.51
CA THR A 67 4.52 -41.43 18.67
C THR A 67 5.60 -41.72 19.73
N ILE A 68 5.98 -42.99 19.92
CA ILE A 68 6.94 -43.40 20.96
C ILE A 68 8.39 -43.40 20.46
N TYR A 69 8.62 -43.85 19.24
CA TYR A 69 9.93 -44.17 18.67
C TYR A 69 10.33 -43.30 17.47
N GLY A 70 9.46 -42.35 17.05
CA GLY A 70 9.65 -41.52 15.86
C GLY A 70 10.78 -40.50 15.93
N THR A 71 11.43 -40.33 17.08
CA THR A 71 12.69 -39.58 17.19
C THR A 71 13.83 -40.26 16.44
N ASN A 72 13.75 -41.57 16.20
CA ASN A 72 14.67 -42.28 15.33
C ASN A 72 14.32 -42.01 13.86
N ASN A 73 15.20 -41.30 13.15
CA ASN A 73 14.97 -40.89 11.75
C ASN A 73 14.69 -42.07 10.80
N SER A 74 15.42 -43.17 10.94
CA SER A 74 15.22 -44.36 10.09
C SER A 74 13.84 -44.97 10.32
N PHE A 75 13.47 -45.21 11.59
CA PHE A 75 12.17 -45.76 11.92
C PHE A 75 11.03 -44.83 11.47
N ARG A 76 11.18 -43.52 11.69
CA ARG A 76 10.24 -42.51 11.22
C ARG A 76 9.99 -42.62 9.72
N GLY A 77 11.03 -42.68 8.90
CA GLY A 77 10.90 -42.79 7.44
C GLY A 77 10.14 -44.05 7.00
N TYR A 78 10.54 -45.22 7.51
CA TYR A 78 9.90 -46.49 7.17
C TYR A 78 8.45 -46.58 7.67
N ALA A 79 8.20 -46.19 8.92
CA ALA A 79 6.86 -46.24 9.51
C ALA A 79 5.90 -45.25 8.83
N THR A 80 6.36 -44.04 8.48
CA THR A 80 5.54 -43.10 7.68
C THR A 80 5.22 -43.68 6.31
N THR A 81 6.20 -44.27 5.62
CA THR A 81 5.98 -44.93 4.32
C THR A 81 4.98 -46.08 4.43
N PHE A 82 5.07 -46.89 5.50
CA PHE A 82 4.09 -47.93 5.80
C PHE A 82 2.69 -47.36 5.98
N VAL A 83 2.51 -46.35 6.83
CA VAL A 83 1.19 -45.75 7.10
C VAL A 83 0.57 -45.20 5.82
N THR A 84 1.32 -44.40 5.06
CA THR A 84 0.84 -43.84 3.79
C THR A 84 0.43 -44.93 2.82
N THR A 85 1.26 -45.95 2.64
CA THR A 85 1.00 -47.02 1.67
C THR A 85 -0.13 -47.95 2.12
N ALA A 86 -0.19 -48.27 3.41
CA ALA A 86 -1.25 -49.06 4.02
C ALA A 86 -2.60 -48.37 3.83
N CYS A 87 -2.70 -47.07 4.13
CA CYS A 87 -3.91 -46.28 3.88
C CYS A 87 -4.41 -46.42 2.45
N VAL A 88 -3.52 -46.31 1.46
CA VAL A 88 -3.88 -46.52 0.05
C VAL A 88 -4.33 -47.96 -0.20
N TRP A 89 -3.61 -48.94 0.35
CA TRP A 89 -3.87 -50.37 0.18
C TRP A 89 -5.28 -50.78 0.60
N TYR A 90 -5.78 -50.29 1.75
CA TYR A 90 -7.14 -50.61 2.21
C TYR A 90 -8.20 -49.55 1.82
N GLY A 91 -7.85 -48.60 0.94
CA GLY A 91 -8.79 -47.65 0.37
C GLY A 91 -9.14 -46.45 1.26
N ALA A 92 -8.33 -46.13 2.27
CA ALA A 92 -8.46 -44.88 3.00
C ALA A 92 -7.95 -43.69 2.17
N ARG A 93 -8.63 -42.54 2.31
CA ARG A 93 -8.19 -41.28 1.69
C ARG A 93 -7.05 -40.70 2.50
N LEU A 94 -5.93 -40.42 1.84
CA LEU A 94 -4.82 -39.69 2.46
C LEU A 94 -5.20 -38.22 2.64
N PRO A 95 -4.81 -37.58 3.76
CA PRO A 95 -5.00 -36.15 3.94
C PRO A 95 -4.15 -35.40 2.91
N LEU A 96 -4.77 -34.49 2.17
CA LEU A 96 -4.07 -33.65 1.21
C LEU A 96 -3.31 -32.55 1.96
N PRO A 97 -2.00 -32.36 1.72
CA PRO A 97 -1.25 -31.26 2.33
C PRO A 97 -1.86 -29.90 1.94
N PRO A 98 -1.88 -28.90 2.85
CA PRO A 98 -2.21 -27.53 2.44
C PRO A 98 -1.17 -27.01 1.44
N LEU A 99 -1.55 -26.02 0.63
CA LEU A 99 -0.56 -25.30 -0.18
C LEU A 99 0.42 -24.61 0.78
N SER A 100 1.71 -24.72 0.49
CA SER A 100 2.77 -24.23 1.37
C SER A 100 3.94 -23.71 0.52
N PRO A 101 4.59 -22.60 0.93
CA PRO A 101 5.81 -22.11 0.29
C PRO A 101 7.01 -23.00 0.64
N GLU A 102 6.94 -23.78 1.71
CA GLU A 102 8.00 -24.69 2.12
C GLU A 102 8.09 -25.89 1.18
N ARG A 103 9.30 -26.16 0.69
CA ARG A 103 9.55 -27.32 -0.16
C ARG A 103 9.36 -28.60 0.65
N ALA A 104 8.59 -29.53 0.11
CA ALA A 104 8.63 -30.92 0.56
C ALA A 104 10.05 -31.47 0.30
N GLY A 105 10.81 -31.78 1.34
CA GLY A 105 12.23 -32.17 1.23
C GLY A 105 12.51 -33.52 0.55
N GLY A 106 11.55 -34.10 -0.17
CA GLY A 106 11.66 -35.38 -0.86
C GLY A 106 12.07 -35.25 -2.34
N PRO A 107 12.67 -36.29 -2.93
CA PRO A 107 13.02 -36.31 -4.36
C PRO A 107 11.81 -36.52 -5.28
N GLU A 108 10.66 -36.89 -4.73
CA GLU A 108 9.44 -37.19 -5.47
C GLU A 108 8.24 -36.42 -4.88
N MET A 109 7.23 -36.22 -5.72
CA MET A 109 5.93 -35.71 -5.30
C MET A 109 5.29 -36.62 -4.26
N ASP A 110 4.69 -36.04 -3.22
CA ASP A 110 4.04 -36.83 -2.18
C ASP A 110 2.85 -37.65 -2.74
N ILE A 111 2.63 -38.83 -2.17
CA ILE A 111 1.62 -39.78 -2.66
C ILE A 111 0.21 -39.18 -2.59
N ALA A 112 -0.11 -38.39 -1.58
CA ALA A 112 -1.45 -37.81 -1.43
C ALA A 112 -1.76 -36.83 -2.57
N THR A 113 -0.83 -35.93 -2.88
CA THR A 113 -0.94 -35.01 -4.03
C THR A 113 -0.97 -35.77 -5.35
N ARG A 114 -0.09 -36.75 -5.55
CA ARG A 114 -0.08 -37.57 -6.79
C ARG A 114 -1.41 -38.26 -7.02
N LEU A 115 -1.98 -38.89 -6.00
CA LEU A 115 -3.29 -39.54 -6.06
C LEU A 115 -4.43 -38.54 -6.31
N HIS A 116 -4.42 -37.40 -5.61
CA HIS A 116 -5.43 -36.34 -5.80
C HIS A 116 -5.44 -35.82 -7.24
N LEU A 117 -4.28 -35.46 -7.79
CA LEU A 117 -4.18 -34.94 -9.16
C LEU A 117 -4.61 -35.99 -10.20
N GLY A 118 -4.24 -37.26 -10.01
CA GLY A 118 -4.69 -38.35 -10.88
C GLY A 118 -6.20 -38.57 -10.82
N GLU A 119 -6.79 -38.59 -9.63
CA GLU A 119 -8.25 -38.68 -9.45
C GLU A 119 -8.98 -37.53 -10.15
N ARG A 120 -8.46 -36.29 -10.00
CA ARG A 120 -9.00 -35.09 -10.66
C ARG A 120 -8.95 -35.20 -12.18
N LEU A 121 -7.83 -35.67 -12.74
CA LEU A 121 -7.66 -35.84 -14.19
C LEU A 121 -8.50 -36.97 -14.78
N ALA A 122 -8.72 -38.04 -14.01
CA ALA A 122 -9.63 -39.11 -14.40
C ALA A 122 -11.08 -38.60 -14.49
N ALA A 123 -11.48 -37.66 -13.62
CA ALA A 123 -12.82 -37.07 -13.62
C ALA A 123 -12.99 -35.98 -14.69
N ALA A 124 -11.96 -35.16 -14.94
CA ALA A 124 -11.97 -34.12 -15.97
C ALA A 124 -10.56 -33.91 -16.55
N PRO A 125 -10.39 -33.82 -17.88
CA PRO A 125 -9.07 -33.76 -18.54
C PRO A 125 -8.33 -32.42 -18.38
N SER A 126 -8.80 -31.54 -17.49
CA SER A 126 -8.26 -30.21 -17.25
C SER A 126 -8.15 -29.91 -15.76
N LEU A 127 -6.99 -29.39 -15.34
CA LEU A 127 -6.75 -28.97 -13.96
C LEU A 127 -7.28 -27.56 -13.70
N SER A 128 -7.79 -27.36 -12.49
CA SER A 128 -8.15 -26.04 -11.95
C SER A 128 -6.90 -25.24 -11.59
N ALA A 129 -7.07 -23.94 -11.29
CA ALA A 129 -5.96 -23.10 -10.82
C ALA A 129 -5.32 -23.65 -9.55
N GLU A 130 -6.13 -24.10 -8.58
CA GLU A 130 -5.63 -24.67 -7.32
C GLU A 130 -4.89 -25.99 -7.54
N ASP A 131 -5.47 -26.91 -8.34
CA ASP A 131 -4.84 -28.20 -8.64
C ASP A 131 -3.52 -28.01 -9.42
N ALA A 132 -3.47 -27.05 -10.33
CA ALA A 132 -2.26 -26.72 -11.07
C ALA A 132 -1.18 -26.09 -10.18
N LEU A 133 -1.55 -25.21 -9.24
CA LEU A 133 -0.61 -24.67 -8.27
C LEU A 133 -0.03 -25.78 -7.40
N ARG A 134 -0.90 -26.67 -6.94
CA ARG A 134 -0.52 -27.83 -6.13
C ARG A 134 0.47 -28.72 -6.87
N TRP A 135 0.24 -28.99 -8.15
CA TRP A 135 1.19 -29.70 -8.99
C TRP A 135 2.53 -28.97 -9.07
N ALA A 136 2.51 -27.66 -9.36
CA ALA A 136 3.73 -26.87 -9.47
C ALA A 136 4.56 -26.93 -8.17
N LEU A 137 3.93 -26.69 -7.02
CA LEU A 137 4.60 -26.67 -5.70
C LEU A 137 5.08 -28.05 -5.24
N ALA A 138 4.38 -29.12 -5.62
CA ALA A 138 4.78 -30.49 -5.26
C ALA A 138 5.81 -31.09 -6.23
N SER A 139 6.17 -30.38 -7.31
CA SER A 139 7.17 -30.83 -8.26
C SER A 139 8.59 -30.58 -7.73
N PRO A 140 9.48 -31.59 -7.70
CA PRO A 140 10.82 -31.44 -7.14
C PRO A 140 11.65 -30.33 -7.79
N ASP A 141 11.42 -30.04 -9.06
CA ASP A 141 12.18 -29.05 -9.84
C ASP A 141 11.64 -27.62 -9.75
N THR A 142 10.53 -27.40 -9.06
CA THR A 142 9.97 -26.05 -8.87
C THR A 142 10.56 -25.39 -7.63
N TYR A 143 11.13 -24.21 -7.82
CA TYR A 143 11.66 -23.38 -6.74
C TYR A 143 10.95 -22.04 -6.68
N LEU A 144 10.45 -21.68 -5.50
CA LEU A 144 9.92 -20.35 -5.24
C LEU A 144 11.06 -19.42 -4.82
N ARG A 145 11.23 -18.30 -5.54
CA ARG A 145 12.13 -17.23 -5.09
C ARG A 145 11.51 -16.46 -3.93
N THR A 146 12.31 -15.62 -3.29
CA THR A 146 11.94 -14.84 -2.10
C THR A 146 10.62 -14.08 -2.20
N PRO A 147 10.21 -13.46 -3.32
CA PRO A 147 8.91 -12.81 -3.41
C PRO A 147 7.72 -13.74 -3.16
N ALA A 148 7.69 -14.90 -3.83
CA ALA A 148 6.63 -15.89 -3.62
C ALA A 148 6.70 -16.56 -2.25
N LEU A 149 7.91 -16.77 -1.69
CA LEU A 149 8.07 -17.32 -0.34
C LEU A 149 7.56 -16.36 0.75
N ARG A 150 7.96 -15.09 0.70
CA ARG A 150 7.64 -14.07 1.71
C ARG A 150 6.19 -13.57 1.59
N CYS A 151 5.63 -13.61 0.38
CA CYS A 151 4.31 -13.10 0.06
C CYS A 151 3.44 -14.23 -0.49
N PHE A 152 3.45 -15.39 0.17
CA PHE A 152 2.79 -16.60 -0.33
C PHE A 152 1.28 -16.45 -0.49
N GLU A 153 0.62 -15.76 0.45
CA GLU A 153 -0.82 -15.49 0.35
C GLU A 153 -1.16 -14.62 -0.86
N GLU A 154 -0.39 -13.55 -1.10
CA GLU A 154 -0.55 -12.69 -2.27
C GLU A 154 -0.19 -13.43 -3.56
N PHE A 155 0.82 -14.30 -3.52
CA PHE A 155 1.22 -15.16 -4.63
C PHE A 155 0.13 -16.15 -5.01
N VAL A 156 -0.52 -16.80 -4.05
CA VAL A 156 -1.65 -17.71 -4.32
C VAL A 156 -2.82 -16.94 -4.94
N GLN A 157 -3.13 -15.74 -4.46
CA GLN A 157 -4.19 -14.91 -5.04
C GLN A 157 -3.85 -14.50 -6.47
N LEU A 158 -2.63 -14.01 -6.70
CA LEU A 158 -2.17 -13.59 -8.03
C LEU A 158 -2.12 -14.77 -9.00
N TRP A 159 -1.66 -15.94 -8.53
CA TRP A 159 -1.68 -17.18 -9.29
C TRP A 159 -3.07 -17.48 -9.83
N ASN A 160 -4.11 -17.40 -8.99
CA ASN A 160 -5.48 -17.69 -9.44
C ASN A 160 -5.92 -16.74 -10.56
N ILE A 161 -5.59 -15.44 -10.43
CA ILE A 161 -5.94 -14.42 -11.42
C ILE A 161 -5.21 -14.67 -12.74
N ARG A 162 -3.88 -14.86 -12.68
CA ARG A 162 -3.04 -15.08 -13.87
C ARG A 162 -3.31 -16.42 -14.53
N PHE A 163 -3.55 -17.47 -13.74
CA PHE A 163 -3.91 -18.79 -14.25
C PHE A 163 -5.19 -18.74 -15.08
N VAL A 164 -6.26 -18.12 -14.59
CA VAL A 164 -7.53 -18.01 -15.35
C VAL A 164 -7.34 -17.19 -16.63
N LYS A 165 -6.47 -16.18 -16.61
CA LYS A 165 -6.12 -15.39 -17.80
C LYS A 165 -5.40 -16.23 -18.86
N HIS A 166 -4.46 -17.10 -18.45
CA HIS A 166 -3.69 -17.95 -19.36
C HIS A 166 -4.45 -19.22 -19.79
N PHE A 167 -5.27 -19.76 -18.90
CA PHE A 167 -5.97 -21.03 -19.05
C PHE A 167 -7.46 -20.88 -18.68
N PRO A 168 -8.25 -20.13 -19.46
CA PRO A 168 -9.64 -19.82 -19.12
C PRO A 168 -10.55 -21.06 -19.06
N ALA A 169 -10.19 -22.14 -19.75
CA ALA A 169 -10.88 -23.44 -19.71
C ALA A 169 -10.19 -24.46 -18.78
N GLY A 170 -9.22 -24.03 -17.97
CA GLY A 170 -8.34 -24.90 -17.19
C GLY A 170 -7.12 -25.40 -17.99
N LEU A 171 -6.15 -25.97 -17.29
CA LEU A 171 -4.95 -26.52 -17.90
C LEU A 171 -5.23 -27.94 -18.39
N ALA A 172 -5.32 -28.13 -19.70
CA ALA A 172 -5.42 -29.47 -20.29
C ALA A 172 -4.13 -30.27 -20.06
N VAL A 173 -4.25 -31.46 -19.47
CA VAL A 173 -3.12 -32.36 -19.20
C VAL A 173 -3.43 -33.73 -19.79
N ASN A 174 -2.49 -34.27 -20.56
CA ASN A 174 -2.60 -35.59 -21.15
C ASN A 174 -1.42 -36.46 -20.67
N ALA A 175 -1.69 -37.32 -19.68
CA ALA A 175 -0.71 -38.27 -19.17
C ALA A 175 -0.64 -39.51 -20.07
N LYS A 176 0.56 -40.03 -20.30
CA LYS A 176 0.77 -41.26 -21.08
C LYS A 176 0.76 -42.53 -20.23
N SER A 177 0.80 -42.38 -18.91
CA SER A 177 0.86 -43.47 -17.94
C SER A 177 -0.12 -43.20 -16.80
N ASN A 178 -0.52 -44.28 -16.14
CA ASN A 178 -1.29 -44.22 -14.91
C ASN A 178 -0.40 -44.37 -13.68
N ILE A 179 -0.93 -44.03 -12.50
CA ILE A 179 -0.20 -44.07 -11.24
C ILE A 179 0.14 -45.52 -10.90
N SER A 180 1.42 -45.78 -10.64
CA SER A 180 1.95 -47.04 -10.12
C SER A 180 2.65 -46.77 -8.79
N LEU A 181 2.25 -47.50 -7.75
CA LEU A 181 2.83 -47.42 -6.41
C LEU A 181 3.41 -48.77 -6.00
N ARG A 182 4.56 -48.73 -5.32
CA ARG A 182 5.23 -49.92 -4.79
C ARG A 182 5.62 -49.72 -3.35
N TYR A 183 5.49 -50.78 -2.56
CA TYR A 183 5.97 -50.83 -1.19
C TYR A 183 7.25 -51.66 -1.13
N ARG A 184 8.32 -51.08 -0.59
CA ARG A 184 9.56 -51.80 -0.28
C ARG A 184 9.69 -51.96 1.22
N ALA A 185 9.84 -53.20 1.69
CA ALA A 185 9.97 -53.49 3.10
C ALA A 185 11.21 -52.86 3.72
N ALA A 186 11.14 -52.45 4.98
CA ALA A 186 12.25 -51.83 5.72
C ALA A 186 13.46 -52.77 5.90
N SER A 187 13.21 -54.09 5.89
CA SER A 187 14.23 -55.14 5.89
C SER A 187 14.80 -55.45 4.50
N ALA A 188 14.28 -54.81 3.44
CA ALA A 188 14.52 -55.15 2.03
C ALA A 188 14.15 -56.60 1.63
N ALA A 189 13.42 -57.33 2.48
CA ALA A 189 13.07 -58.73 2.25
C ALA A 189 12.08 -58.94 1.09
N PHE A 190 11.25 -57.92 0.80
CA PHE A 190 10.28 -57.97 -0.28
C PHE A 190 9.97 -56.57 -0.83
N GLU A 191 9.43 -56.55 -2.04
CA GLU A 191 8.80 -55.39 -2.68
C GLU A 191 7.49 -55.88 -3.31
N VAL A 192 6.40 -55.14 -3.09
CA VAL A 192 5.08 -55.48 -3.67
C VAL A 192 4.45 -54.27 -4.35
N GLU A 193 3.68 -54.55 -5.40
CA GLU A 193 2.82 -53.54 -6.03
C GLU A 193 1.61 -53.25 -5.11
N VAL A 194 1.33 -51.98 -4.91
CA VAL A 194 0.18 -51.50 -4.13
C VAL A 194 -1.01 -51.42 -5.07
N VAL A 195 -1.89 -52.41 -5.00
CA VAL A 195 -3.06 -52.50 -5.90
C VAL A 195 -4.15 -51.56 -5.42
N GLY A 196 -4.82 -50.86 -6.34
CA GLY A 196 -5.93 -49.98 -6.00
C GLY A 196 -6.51 -49.21 -7.20
N PRO A 197 -7.56 -48.40 -6.98
CA PRO A 197 -8.21 -47.63 -8.06
C PRO A 197 -7.25 -46.66 -8.77
N HIS A 198 -6.19 -46.23 -8.08
CA HIS A 198 -5.18 -45.33 -8.61
C HIS A 198 -4.45 -45.86 -9.85
N GLN A 199 -4.41 -47.18 -10.07
CA GLN A 199 -3.84 -47.76 -11.29
C GLN A 199 -4.62 -47.38 -12.57
N GLN A 200 -5.82 -46.81 -12.44
CA GLN A 200 -6.60 -46.26 -13.55
C GLN A 200 -6.45 -44.74 -13.69
N TRP A 201 -5.79 -44.08 -12.74
CA TRP A 201 -5.69 -42.62 -12.70
C TRP A 201 -4.45 -42.14 -13.45
N PRO A 202 -4.57 -41.12 -14.32
CA PRO A 202 -3.44 -40.47 -14.99
C PRO A 202 -2.35 -40.03 -14.01
N ASP A 203 -1.08 -40.20 -14.38
CA ASP A 203 0.06 -39.81 -13.57
C ASP A 203 0.78 -38.57 -14.11
N VAL A 204 0.81 -37.51 -13.30
CA VAL A 204 1.45 -36.24 -13.65
C VAL A 204 2.95 -36.19 -13.36
N SER A 205 3.48 -37.14 -12.58
CA SER A 205 4.86 -37.07 -12.06
C SER A 205 5.95 -37.13 -13.14
N SER A 206 5.64 -37.66 -14.32
CA SER A 206 6.57 -37.79 -15.45
C SER A 206 6.32 -36.78 -16.58
N ILE A 207 5.40 -35.83 -16.38
CA ILE A 207 4.98 -34.87 -17.41
C ILE A 207 5.75 -33.55 -17.24
N SER A 208 6.59 -33.18 -18.21
CA SER A 208 7.38 -31.94 -18.18
C SER A 208 6.71 -30.73 -18.85
N LYS A 209 6.19 -30.88 -20.08
CA LYS A 209 5.75 -29.71 -20.88
C LYS A 209 4.69 -28.80 -20.21
N PRO A 210 3.56 -29.31 -19.69
CA PRO A 210 2.64 -28.49 -18.90
C PRO A 210 3.27 -27.95 -17.61
N LEU A 211 4.17 -28.68 -16.97
CA LEU A 211 4.88 -28.22 -15.78
C LEU A 211 5.76 -27.00 -16.11
N ASP A 212 6.46 -26.99 -17.24
CA ASP A 212 7.25 -25.83 -17.69
C ASP A 212 6.40 -24.56 -17.80
N LYS A 213 5.16 -24.69 -18.30
CA LYS A 213 4.20 -23.57 -18.37
C LYS A 213 3.79 -23.07 -16.99
N LEU A 214 3.57 -24.00 -16.06
CA LEU A 214 3.24 -23.66 -14.68
C LEU A 214 4.41 -22.98 -13.98
N GLN A 215 5.64 -23.45 -14.20
CA GLN A 215 6.85 -22.80 -13.68
C GLN A 215 7.04 -21.39 -14.27
N GLY A 216 6.73 -21.19 -15.55
CA GLY A 216 6.68 -19.86 -16.15
C GLY A 216 5.67 -18.94 -15.45
N LEU A 217 4.48 -19.46 -15.13
CA LEU A 217 3.45 -18.71 -14.40
C LEU A 217 3.86 -18.43 -12.94
N VAL A 218 4.58 -19.35 -12.30
CA VAL A 218 5.20 -19.14 -10.98
C VAL A 218 6.18 -17.96 -11.06
N ALA A 219 7.04 -17.94 -12.07
CA ALA A 219 8.02 -16.88 -12.27
C ALA A 219 7.33 -15.52 -12.49
N GLU A 220 6.33 -15.46 -13.37
CA GLU A 220 5.53 -14.25 -13.62
C GLU A 220 4.90 -13.69 -12.34
N CYS A 221 4.18 -14.52 -11.58
CA CYS A 221 3.56 -14.09 -10.32
C CYS A 221 4.61 -13.65 -9.29
N THR A 222 5.79 -14.28 -9.29
CA THR A 222 6.90 -13.92 -8.40
C THR A 222 7.48 -12.55 -8.74
N ASP A 223 7.67 -12.26 -10.03
CA ASP A 223 8.22 -10.98 -10.51
C ASP A 223 7.28 -9.81 -10.22
N GLU A 224 5.97 -10.00 -10.44
CA GLU A 224 4.96 -8.98 -10.12
C GLU A 224 4.90 -8.64 -8.62
N LEU A 225 5.34 -9.54 -7.74
CA LEU A 225 5.39 -9.33 -6.29
C LEU A 225 6.75 -8.81 -5.80
N ASP A 226 7.74 -8.61 -6.66
CA ASP A 226 9.10 -8.28 -6.25
C ASP A 226 9.18 -6.95 -5.48
N THR A 227 8.52 -5.89 -5.98
CA THR A 227 8.50 -4.57 -5.31
C THR A 227 7.87 -4.65 -3.92
N PHE A 228 6.71 -5.31 -3.81
CA PHE A 228 6.03 -5.53 -2.52
C PHE A 228 6.89 -6.37 -1.57
N SER A 229 7.48 -7.47 -2.06
CA SER A 229 8.34 -8.32 -1.24
C SER A 229 9.57 -7.60 -0.72
N ARG A 230 10.25 -6.81 -1.55
CA ARG A 230 11.42 -6.00 -1.14
C ARG A 230 11.04 -4.98 -0.07
N PHE A 231 9.88 -4.34 -0.21
CA PHE A 231 9.36 -3.42 0.80
C PHE A 231 9.09 -4.12 2.13
N VAL A 232 8.34 -5.23 2.11
CA VAL A 232 8.02 -6.01 3.31
C VAL A 232 9.27 -6.60 3.96
N GLY A 233 10.26 -7.01 3.17
CA GLY A 233 11.54 -7.49 3.67
C GLY A 233 12.32 -6.43 4.45
N ARG A 234 12.32 -5.18 3.96
CA ARG A 234 12.97 -4.05 4.65
C ARG A 234 12.14 -3.51 5.82
N LYS A 235 10.81 -3.52 5.70
CA LYS A 235 9.88 -2.93 6.68
C LYS A 235 8.74 -3.89 7.04
N PRO A 236 9.01 -4.99 7.77
CA PRO A 236 7.99 -5.99 8.09
C PRO A 236 6.78 -5.43 8.84
N ALA A 237 7.00 -4.46 9.73
CA ALA A 237 5.95 -3.80 10.51
C ALA A 237 4.95 -3.00 9.66
N LEU A 238 5.33 -2.61 8.44
CA LEU A 238 4.49 -1.85 7.51
C LEU A 238 3.82 -2.72 6.45
N ARG A 239 3.88 -4.06 6.56
CA ARG A 239 3.26 -4.98 5.58
C ARG A 239 1.80 -4.66 5.27
N ASN A 240 1.02 -4.32 6.31
CA ASN A 240 -0.40 -4.02 6.21
C ASN A 240 -0.68 -2.50 6.14
N SER A 241 0.24 -1.72 5.59
CA SER A 241 0.06 -0.27 5.42
C SER A 241 -0.50 0.06 4.03
N MET A 242 -1.03 1.28 3.86
CA MET A 242 -1.52 1.74 2.56
C MET A 242 -0.39 1.89 1.54
N VAL A 243 0.81 2.29 1.97
CA VAL A 243 1.99 2.33 1.08
C VAL A 243 2.36 0.94 0.58
N ALA A 244 2.26 -0.09 1.42
CA ALA A 244 2.53 -1.47 1.01
C ALA A 244 1.45 -1.98 0.05
N ALA A 245 0.18 -1.67 0.33
CA ALA A 245 -0.93 -2.01 -0.55
C ALA A 245 -0.76 -1.41 -1.95
N ALA A 246 -0.30 -0.16 -2.06
CA ALA A 246 -0.05 0.50 -3.34
C ALA A 246 1.09 -0.14 -4.17
N MET A 247 1.93 -0.98 -3.55
CA MET A 247 3.01 -1.73 -4.23
C MET A 247 2.56 -3.09 -4.75
N LEU A 248 1.34 -3.54 -4.42
CA LEU A 248 0.78 -4.77 -4.97
C LEU A 248 0.37 -4.58 -6.44
N PRO A 249 0.30 -5.65 -7.24
CA PRO A 249 -0.32 -5.59 -8.57
C PRO A 249 -1.76 -5.06 -8.52
N ASP A 250 -2.17 -4.30 -9.54
CA ASP A 250 -3.49 -3.64 -9.63
C ASP A 250 -4.67 -4.57 -9.32
N ASP A 251 -4.63 -5.81 -9.79
CA ASP A 251 -5.70 -6.78 -9.55
C ASP A 251 -5.83 -7.13 -8.06
N LEU A 252 -4.71 -7.20 -7.33
CA LEU A 252 -4.69 -7.42 -5.89
C LEU A 252 -5.07 -6.17 -5.08
N GLN A 253 -4.73 -4.98 -5.58
CA GLN A 253 -5.16 -3.72 -4.95
C GLN A 253 -6.69 -3.59 -4.95
N ARG A 254 -7.35 -4.12 -5.98
CA ARG A 254 -8.82 -4.10 -6.14
C ARG A 254 -9.51 -5.23 -5.40
N THR A 255 -8.78 -6.15 -4.77
CA THR A 255 -9.36 -7.24 -4.00
C THR A 255 -10.15 -6.69 -2.81
N PRO A 256 -11.46 -6.99 -2.70
CA PRO A 256 -12.26 -6.56 -1.56
C PRO A 256 -11.69 -7.10 -0.25
N GLY A 257 -11.69 -6.27 0.79
CA GLY A 257 -11.27 -6.69 2.13
C GLY A 257 -9.76 -6.72 2.37
N LEU A 258 -8.97 -6.03 1.54
CA LEU A 258 -7.53 -5.87 1.77
C LEU A 258 -7.25 -5.37 3.20
N VAL A 259 -6.41 -6.10 3.94
CA VAL A 259 -6.17 -5.86 5.38
C VAL A 259 -5.70 -4.43 5.64
N ALA A 260 -4.83 -3.90 4.76
CA ALA A 260 -4.33 -2.54 4.85
C ALA A 260 -5.43 -1.47 4.84
N VAL A 261 -6.43 -1.63 3.97
CA VAL A 261 -7.59 -0.71 3.87
C VAL A 261 -8.43 -0.78 5.15
N GLY A 262 -8.65 -1.99 5.67
CA GLY A 262 -9.36 -2.19 6.94
C GLY A 262 -8.64 -1.59 8.15
N ASP A 263 -7.33 -1.81 8.25
CA ASP A 263 -6.48 -1.26 9.31
C ASP A 263 -6.42 0.26 9.27
N PHE A 264 -6.21 0.83 8.08
CA PHE A 264 -6.17 2.27 7.88
C PHE A 264 -7.50 2.93 8.24
N ARG A 265 -8.63 2.35 7.78
CA ARG A 265 -9.97 2.80 8.17
C ARG A 265 -10.18 2.77 9.68
N ARG A 266 -9.78 1.68 10.36
CA ARG A 266 -9.90 1.57 11.82
C ARG A 266 -9.09 2.64 12.55
N ARG A 267 -7.86 2.91 12.11
CA ARG A 267 -7.01 3.97 12.69
C ARG A 267 -7.61 5.36 12.50
N LEU A 268 -8.19 5.66 11.34
CA LEU A 268 -8.83 6.96 11.13
C LEU A 268 -10.14 7.15 11.89
N VAL A 269 -10.89 6.07 12.15
CA VAL A 269 -12.09 6.17 12.99
C VAL A 269 -11.75 6.64 14.40
N SER A 270 -10.57 6.30 14.95
CA SER A 270 -10.16 6.82 16.26
C SER A 270 -9.85 8.32 16.24
N VAL A 271 -9.34 8.84 15.12
CA VAL A 271 -9.12 10.29 14.91
C VAL A 271 -10.44 11.04 14.74
N MET A 272 -11.37 10.48 13.98
CA MET A 272 -12.66 11.11 13.64
C MET A 272 -13.73 10.99 14.74
N GLY A 273 -13.61 10.01 15.64
CA GLY A 273 -14.61 9.72 16.67
C GLY A 273 -16.01 9.43 16.13
N GLU A 274 -17.01 9.50 17.02
CA GLU A 274 -18.42 9.22 16.68
C GLU A 274 -19.00 10.23 15.67
N GLN A 275 -18.47 11.44 15.65
CA GLN A 275 -18.93 12.54 14.80
C GLN A 275 -18.47 12.39 13.34
N GLY A 276 -17.59 11.42 13.03
CA GLY A 276 -17.09 11.18 11.69
C GLY A 276 -16.22 12.32 11.14
N ARG A 277 -15.62 13.13 12.02
CA ARG A 277 -14.71 14.23 11.68
C ARG A 277 -13.80 14.58 12.85
N GLY A 278 -12.55 14.96 12.57
CA GLY A 278 -11.57 15.28 13.62
C GLY A 278 -10.34 16.02 13.08
N SER A 279 -9.55 16.55 14.00
CA SER A 279 -8.27 17.21 13.70
C SER A 279 -7.11 16.41 14.27
N THR A 280 -5.99 16.40 13.55
CA THR A 280 -4.73 15.80 13.98
C THR A 280 -3.57 16.51 13.27
N THR A 281 -2.33 16.06 13.41
CA THR A 281 -1.20 16.56 12.62
C THR A 281 -1.04 15.78 11.33
N ALA A 282 -0.46 16.40 10.30
CA ALA A 282 -0.14 15.71 9.04
C ALA A 282 0.71 14.47 9.30
N GLN A 283 1.74 14.58 10.17
CA GLN A 283 2.63 13.49 10.59
C GLN A 283 1.85 12.22 10.95
N ILE A 284 0.84 12.34 11.83
CA ILE A 284 0.06 11.20 12.31
C ILE A 284 -0.68 10.52 11.15
N LEU A 285 -1.24 11.28 10.20
CA LEU A 285 -1.94 10.69 9.06
C LEU A 285 -1.00 9.95 8.10
N PHE A 286 0.18 10.51 7.83
CA PHE A 286 1.20 9.86 7.00
C PHE A 286 1.69 8.57 7.67
N GLU A 287 1.99 8.60 8.97
CA GLU A 287 2.36 7.41 9.75
C GLU A 287 1.26 6.35 9.76
N MET A 288 -0.01 6.76 9.88
CA MET A 288 -1.14 5.83 9.80
C MET A 288 -1.23 5.14 8.43
N ALA A 289 -0.91 5.84 7.34
CA ALA A 289 -0.82 5.29 5.99
C ALA A 289 0.47 4.47 5.75
N GLY A 290 1.41 4.49 6.70
CA GLY A 290 2.74 3.86 6.61
C GLY A 290 3.73 4.63 5.75
N ILE A 291 3.42 5.89 5.42
CA ILE A 291 4.29 6.77 4.64
C ILE A 291 5.28 7.42 5.59
N GLU A 292 6.57 7.30 5.29
CA GLU A 292 7.61 7.97 6.07
C GLU A 292 7.64 9.46 5.76
N VAL A 293 7.65 10.25 6.83
CA VAL A 293 7.80 11.70 6.74
C VAL A 293 9.26 12.07 6.95
N PRO A 294 9.86 12.88 6.06
CA PRO A 294 11.24 13.33 6.21
C PRO A 294 11.49 14.07 7.54
N PRO A 295 12.70 13.99 8.12
CA PRO A 295 13.02 14.68 9.39
C PRO A 295 12.87 16.20 9.34
N ASP A 296 12.95 16.82 8.17
CA ASP A 296 12.76 18.26 7.99
C ASP A 296 11.27 18.67 7.93
N GLY A 297 10.37 17.70 8.05
CA GLY A 297 8.92 17.86 8.06
C GLY A 297 8.32 18.30 6.73
N LYS A 298 9.11 18.32 5.64
CA LYS A 298 8.62 18.71 4.31
C LYS A 298 8.01 17.51 3.59
N ILE A 299 6.75 17.67 3.21
CA ILE A 299 6.01 16.67 2.43
C ILE A 299 5.99 17.11 0.96
N SER A 300 6.33 16.20 0.05
CA SER A 300 6.29 16.50 -1.39
C SER A 300 4.85 16.44 -1.92
N ALA A 301 4.60 17.09 -3.06
CA ALA A 301 3.28 17.06 -3.70
C ALA A 301 2.81 15.63 -4.02
N ALA A 302 3.69 14.79 -4.57
CA ALA A 302 3.38 13.41 -4.90
C ALA A 302 2.98 12.59 -3.67
N VAL A 303 3.70 12.77 -2.55
CA VAL A 303 3.42 12.06 -1.29
C VAL A 303 2.09 12.54 -0.69
N ALA A 304 1.77 13.83 -0.78
CA ALA A 304 0.48 14.35 -0.37
C ALA A 304 -0.68 13.77 -1.23
N ASP A 305 -0.47 13.63 -2.53
CA ASP A 305 -1.45 13.03 -3.44
C ASP A 305 -1.64 11.52 -3.15
N ASP A 306 -0.57 10.80 -2.78
CA ASP A 306 -0.63 9.41 -2.33
C ASP A 306 -1.48 9.24 -1.08
N LEU A 307 -1.28 10.10 -0.08
CA LEU A 307 -2.13 10.10 1.11
C LEU A 307 -3.58 10.42 0.74
N GLY A 308 -3.81 11.39 -0.15
CA GLY A 308 -5.13 11.72 -0.68
C GLY A 308 -5.83 10.50 -1.28
N ARG A 309 -5.15 9.78 -2.20
CA ARG A 309 -5.69 8.54 -2.80
C ARG A 309 -5.96 7.45 -1.77
N ALA A 310 -5.08 7.29 -0.77
CA ALA A 310 -5.29 6.34 0.31
C ALA A 310 -6.55 6.67 1.12
N LEU A 311 -6.81 7.95 1.40
CA LEU A 311 -8.00 8.42 2.10
C LEU A 311 -9.27 8.26 1.27
N ASP A 312 -9.20 8.56 -0.03
CA ASP A 312 -10.32 8.39 -0.97
C ASP A 312 -10.81 6.92 -0.97
N SER A 313 -9.88 5.96 -0.88
CA SER A 313 -10.19 4.50 -0.86
C SER A 313 -11.01 4.04 0.34
N ILE A 314 -11.11 4.88 1.39
CA ILE A 314 -11.87 4.60 2.61
C ILE A 314 -12.94 5.65 2.90
N ASP A 315 -13.34 6.44 1.90
CA ASP A 315 -14.37 7.47 1.99
C ASP A 315 -14.06 8.55 3.05
N VAL A 316 -12.80 9.00 3.08
CA VAL A 316 -12.35 10.08 3.96
C VAL A 316 -11.74 11.21 3.13
N ALA A 317 -12.12 12.44 3.44
CA ALA A 317 -11.49 13.65 2.93
C ALA A 317 -10.51 14.22 3.96
N ILE A 318 -9.53 14.98 3.48
CA ILE A 318 -8.57 15.74 4.27
C ILE A 318 -8.65 17.23 3.86
N GLU A 319 -8.37 18.14 4.80
CA GLU A 319 -8.02 19.53 4.51
C GLU A 319 -6.85 19.97 5.42
N PRO A 320 -5.88 20.76 4.91
CA PRO A 320 -5.74 21.21 3.53
C PRO A 320 -5.43 20.07 2.55
N ASP A 321 -6.13 20.05 1.41
CA ASP A 321 -5.90 19.12 0.30
C ASP A 321 -5.43 19.87 -0.95
N ARG A 322 -4.21 19.57 -1.42
CA ARG A 322 -3.61 20.27 -2.55
C ARG A 322 -4.35 20.07 -3.86
N ARG A 323 -5.06 18.95 -3.98
CA ARG A 323 -5.83 18.61 -5.18
C ARG A 323 -6.99 19.59 -5.40
N TYR A 324 -7.38 20.33 -4.36
CA TYR A 324 -8.46 21.31 -4.37
C TYR A 324 -7.99 22.74 -4.04
N GLY A 325 -6.73 23.05 -4.35
CA GLY A 325 -6.17 24.42 -4.31
C GLY A 325 -5.50 24.81 -2.99
N SER A 326 -5.35 23.89 -2.04
CA SER A 326 -4.65 24.17 -0.78
C SER A 326 -3.14 23.91 -0.86
N SER A 327 -2.35 24.52 0.03
CA SER A 327 -0.94 24.16 0.17
C SER A 327 -0.77 22.80 0.83
N VAL A 328 0.37 22.15 0.57
CA VAL A 328 0.73 20.90 1.25
C VAL A 328 1.05 21.21 2.70
N PRO A 329 0.42 20.56 3.68
CA PRO A 329 0.75 20.78 5.07
C PRO A 329 2.16 20.26 5.38
N ARG A 330 2.88 20.95 6.27
CA ARG A 330 4.07 20.38 6.91
C ARG A 330 3.66 19.32 7.94
N ALA A 331 4.60 18.45 8.29
CA ALA A 331 4.42 17.34 9.21
C ALA A 331 3.73 17.73 10.54
N ASP A 332 4.17 18.83 11.15
CA ASP A 332 3.70 19.33 12.44
C ASP A 332 2.40 20.16 12.35
N GLU A 333 1.98 20.50 11.14
CA GLU A 333 0.78 21.31 10.93
C GLU A 333 -0.50 20.48 11.11
N GLN A 334 -1.54 21.16 11.59
CA GLN A 334 -2.85 20.54 11.73
C GLN A 334 -3.48 20.27 10.37
N VAL A 335 -4.18 19.15 10.32
CA VAL A 335 -5.04 18.69 9.23
C VAL A 335 -6.38 18.26 9.81
N PHE A 336 -7.42 18.39 9.02
CA PHE A 336 -8.78 18.03 9.38
C PHE A 336 -9.27 16.91 8.46
N VAL A 337 -9.79 15.85 9.04
CA VAL A 337 -10.34 14.70 8.31
C VAL A 337 -11.82 14.55 8.58
N PHE A 338 -12.58 14.13 7.58
CA PHE A 338 -14.01 13.90 7.70
C PHE A 338 -14.50 12.88 6.69
N LYS A 339 -15.61 12.20 7.00
CA LYS A 339 -16.24 11.25 6.09
C LYS A 339 -16.76 11.96 4.82
N ALA A 340 -16.33 11.48 3.66
CA ALA A 340 -16.78 11.94 2.37
C ALA A 340 -16.59 10.83 1.33
N GLN A 341 -17.66 10.49 0.61
CA GLN A 341 -17.62 9.42 -0.39
C GLN A 341 -16.51 9.66 -1.43
N ALA A 342 -15.65 8.65 -1.66
CA ALA A 342 -14.48 8.74 -2.53
C ALA A 342 -13.58 9.97 -2.26
N GLY A 343 -13.50 10.38 -0.99
CA GLY A 343 -12.76 11.57 -0.57
C GLY A 343 -13.46 12.89 -0.92
N GLY A 344 -14.67 12.89 -1.44
CA GLY A 344 -15.45 14.10 -1.74
C GLY A 344 -14.78 15.01 -2.77
N PRO A 345 -14.61 14.58 -4.03
CA PRO A 345 -13.98 15.41 -5.05
C PRO A 345 -14.79 16.67 -5.38
N VAL A 346 -14.10 17.78 -5.62
CA VAL A 346 -14.69 19.06 -6.02
C VAL A 346 -13.94 19.66 -7.21
N ASP A 347 -14.59 20.54 -7.95
CA ASP A 347 -13.95 21.33 -8.99
C ASP A 347 -13.31 22.59 -8.39
N ALA A 348 -11.99 22.56 -8.22
CA ALA A 348 -11.22 23.65 -7.64
C ALA A 348 -11.27 24.96 -8.44
N ALA A 349 -11.59 24.89 -9.74
CA ALA A 349 -11.69 26.04 -10.63
C ALA A 349 -13.11 26.65 -10.66
N ARG A 350 -14.08 26.04 -9.98
CA ARG A 350 -15.45 26.54 -9.95
C ARG A 350 -15.51 27.87 -9.21
N THR A 351 -15.98 28.91 -9.90
CA THR A 351 -16.03 30.29 -9.39
C THR A 351 -16.69 30.42 -8.03
N ALA A 352 -17.79 29.72 -7.75
CA ALA A 352 -18.48 29.76 -6.46
C ALA A 352 -17.59 29.23 -5.31
N PHE A 353 -16.87 28.13 -5.56
CA PHE A 353 -15.96 27.53 -4.60
C PHE A 353 -14.76 28.43 -4.35
N THR A 354 -14.11 28.89 -5.43
CA THR A 354 -12.95 29.79 -5.40
C THR A 354 -13.27 31.14 -4.74
N ALA A 355 -14.47 31.68 -4.97
CA ALA A 355 -14.94 32.90 -4.30
C ALA A 355 -15.16 32.69 -2.80
N MET A 356 -15.87 31.63 -2.40
CA MET A 356 -16.09 31.36 -0.97
C MET A 356 -14.77 31.06 -0.24
N ARG A 357 -13.86 30.33 -0.88
CA ARG A 357 -12.51 30.07 -0.36
C ARG A 357 -11.76 31.37 -0.07
N ALA A 358 -11.75 32.30 -1.02
CA ALA A 358 -11.14 33.62 -0.83
C ALA A 358 -11.76 34.37 0.35
N GLN A 359 -13.09 34.30 0.54
CA GLN A 359 -13.74 34.90 1.72
C GLN A 359 -13.29 34.27 3.04
N VAL A 360 -13.12 32.94 3.08
CA VAL A 360 -12.60 32.23 4.26
C VAL A 360 -11.17 32.68 4.55
N GLU A 361 -10.32 32.77 3.53
CA GLU A 361 -8.94 33.24 3.65
C GLU A 361 -8.87 34.66 4.20
N VAL A 362 -9.66 35.60 3.67
CA VAL A 362 -9.77 36.97 4.20
C VAL A 362 -10.24 36.97 5.66
N ALA A 363 -11.17 36.08 6.04
CA ALA A 363 -11.62 35.99 7.42
C ALA A 363 -10.54 35.48 8.38
N VAL A 364 -9.73 34.53 7.94
CA VAL A 364 -8.54 34.07 8.68
C VAL A 364 -7.55 35.22 8.87
N LEU A 365 -7.31 36.03 7.84
CA LEU A 365 -6.40 37.18 7.91
C LEU A 365 -6.87 38.21 8.94
N ALA A 366 -8.15 38.57 8.90
CA ALA A 366 -8.74 39.51 9.83
C ALA A 366 -8.67 39.00 11.28
N ALA A 367 -8.83 37.68 11.48
CA ALA A 367 -8.72 37.05 12.80
C ALA A 367 -7.28 37.01 13.34
N GLY A 368 -6.26 37.01 12.48
CA GLY A 368 -4.85 37.02 12.89
C GLY A 368 -4.33 38.38 13.38
N ALA A 369 -4.96 39.49 12.99
CA ALA A 369 -4.47 40.86 13.19
C ALA A 369 -4.43 41.32 14.67
N ASP A 370 -5.24 40.71 15.53
CA ASP A 370 -5.36 41.05 16.95
C ASP A 370 -4.70 40.03 17.88
N GLY A 371 -4.01 39.02 17.33
CA GLY A 371 -3.33 37.98 18.10
C GLY A 371 -4.26 36.91 18.69
N ASP A 372 -5.58 37.08 18.60
CA ASP A 372 -6.58 36.09 19.04
C ASP A 372 -7.66 35.91 17.97
N ALA A 373 -7.72 34.71 17.37
CA ALA A 373 -8.77 34.38 16.44
C ALA A 373 -10.00 33.98 17.26
N SER A 374 -10.99 34.86 17.37
CA SER A 374 -12.15 34.56 18.19
C SER A 374 -12.94 33.38 17.60
N PHE A 375 -13.35 32.46 18.47
CA PHE A 375 -14.26 31.35 18.11
C PHE A 375 -15.53 31.86 17.40
N GLU A 376 -15.99 33.07 17.74
CA GLU A 376 -17.11 33.74 17.08
C GLU A 376 -16.88 34.02 15.59
N GLU A 377 -15.66 34.42 15.19
CA GLU A 377 -15.33 34.66 13.78
C GLU A 377 -15.38 33.38 12.95
N LEU A 378 -14.86 32.29 13.53
CA LEU A 378 -14.94 30.96 12.92
C LEU A 378 -16.41 30.52 12.77
N GLN A 379 -17.24 30.70 13.80
CA GLN A 379 -18.67 30.35 13.71
C GLN A 379 -19.42 31.16 12.64
N ARG A 380 -19.12 32.46 12.51
CA ARG A 380 -19.71 33.29 11.45
C ARG A 380 -19.28 32.85 10.06
N THR A 381 -18.01 32.52 9.89
CA THR A 381 -17.47 31.98 8.63
C THR A 381 -18.17 30.67 8.26
N ILE A 382 -18.33 29.76 9.22
CA ILE A 382 -19.04 28.48 9.03
C ILE A 382 -20.51 28.71 8.67
N ALA A 383 -21.21 29.64 9.34
CA ALA A 383 -22.59 29.97 9.05
C ALA A 383 -22.76 30.51 7.62
N ARG A 384 -21.83 31.35 7.16
CA ARG A 384 -21.81 31.88 5.79
C ARG A 384 -21.61 30.77 4.75
N ILE A 385 -20.66 29.86 4.97
CA ILE A 385 -20.43 28.71 4.08
C ILE A 385 -21.69 27.85 3.96
N ARG A 386 -22.39 27.58 5.07
CA ARG A 386 -23.63 26.78 5.08
C ARG A 386 -24.80 27.47 4.39
N ALA A 387 -24.86 28.80 4.42
CA ALA A 387 -25.92 29.58 3.79
C ALA A 387 -25.73 29.74 2.26
N ALA A 388 -24.55 29.42 1.73
CA ALA A 388 -24.24 29.53 0.32
C ALA A 388 -24.92 28.41 -0.50
N SER A 389 -26.06 28.76 -1.11
CA SER A 389 -26.90 27.85 -1.89
C SER A 389 -26.31 27.40 -3.23
N ASP A 390 -25.26 28.06 -3.70
CA ASP A 390 -24.51 27.77 -4.93
C ASP A 390 -23.39 26.73 -4.74
N LEU A 391 -23.11 26.34 -3.49
CA LEU A 391 -22.19 25.28 -3.10
C LEU A 391 -22.92 23.97 -2.82
N SER A 392 -22.35 22.86 -3.28
CA SER A 392 -22.74 21.51 -2.90
C SER A 392 -22.38 21.20 -1.44
N GLY A 393 -23.00 20.17 -0.87
CA GLY A 393 -22.70 19.75 0.51
C GLY A 393 -21.23 19.35 0.73
N VAL A 394 -20.59 18.77 -0.30
CA VAL A 394 -19.15 18.40 -0.25
C VAL A 394 -18.26 19.64 -0.29
N GLU A 395 -18.56 20.60 -1.17
CA GLU A 395 -17.86 21.88 -1.24
C GLU A 395 -17.98 22.65 0.09
N GLN A 396 -19.18 22.71 0.67
CA GLN A 396 -19.40 23.31 1.99
C GLN A 396 -18.59 22.59 3.08
N ALA A 397 -18.58 21.25 3.09
CA ALA A 397 -17.83 20.47 4.08
C ALA A 397 -16.32 20.71 3.98
N ARG A 398 -15.75 20.72 2.77
CA ARG A 398 -14.34 21.06 2.53
C ARG A 398 -14.00 22.46 2.98
N LEU A 399 -14.80 23.46 2.61
CA LEU A 399 -14.56 24.85 3.01
C LEU A 399 -14.67 25.05 4.52
N ILE A 400 -15.58 24.34 5.20
CA ILE A 400 -15.68 24.35 6.67
C ILE A 400 -14.43 23.71 7.28
N ALA A 401 -13.98 22.56 6.78
CA ALA A 401 -12.78 21.89 7.27
C ALA A 401 -11.53 22.76 7.05
N PHE A 402 -11.41 23.38 5.88
CA PHE A 402 -10.36 24.35 5.56
C PHE A 402 -10.38 25.56 6.51
N ALA A 403 -11.56 26.14 6.78
CA ALA A 403 -11.71 27.23 7.74
C ALA A 403 -11.25 26.80 9.14
N VAL A 404 -11.76 25.69 9.67
CA VAL A 404 -11.39 25.18 11.01
C VAL A 404 -9.87 24.97 11.12
N THR A 405 -9.26 24.36 10.12
CA THR A 405 -7.82 24.06 10.13
C THR A 405 -6.98 25.34 10.11
N THR A 406 -7.37 26.31 9.27
CA THR A 406 -6.59 27.54 9.06
C THR A 406 -6.74 28.51 10.23
N PHE A 407 -7.95 28.65 10.81
CA PHE A 407 -8.19 29.45 12.01
C PHE A 407 -7.39 28.93 13.21
N ASN A 408 -7.28 27.59 13.36
CA ASN A 408 -6.60 26.95 14.49
C ASN A 408 -5.09 26.75 14.28
N SER A 409 -4.48 27.30 13.21
CA SER A 409 -3.05 27.15 12.90
C SER A 409 -2.26 28.47 13.02
N PRO A 410 -1.68 28.80 14.19
CA PRO A 410 -0.83 29.99 14.38
C PRO A 410 0.36 30.14 13.40
N PRO A 411 1.12 29.07 13.06
CA PRO A 411 2.27 29.19 12.15
C PRO A 411 1.88 29.62 10.73
N LYS A 412 0.77 29.08 10.21
CA LYS A 412 0.21 29.48 8.91
C LYS A 412 -0.20 30.94 8.91
N ARG A 413 -0.89 31.38 9.97
CA ARG A 413 -1.28 32.79 10.12
C ARG A 413 -0.07 33.71 10.11
N ALA A 414 0.98 33.42 10.89
CA ALA A 414 2.19 34.22 10.92
C ALA A 414 2.88 34.31 9.55
N ARG A 415 2.96 33.20 8.81
CA ARG A 415 3.58 33.15 7.49
C ARG A 415 2.79 33.92 6.44
N VAL A 416 1.47 33.76 6.45
CA VAL A 416 0.56 34.47 5.56
C VAL A 416 0.63 35.99 5.83
N MET A 417 0.64 36.40 7.11
CA MET A 417 0.82 37.80 7.51
C MET A 417 2.17 38.35 7.07
N ARG A 418 3.25 37.56 7.13
CA ARG A 418 4.58 37.95 6.62
C ARG A 418 4.56 38.19 5.11
N LYS A 419 3.98 37.27 4.33
CA LYS A 419 3.83 37.45 2.88
C LYS A 419 3.02 38.70 2.54
N LEU A 420 1.92 38.95 3.25
CA LEU A 420 1.11 40.17 3.08
C LEU A 420 1.88 41.45 3.39
N ALA A 421 2.77 41.44 4.39
CA ALA A 421 3.62 42.58 4.70
C ALA A 421 4.66 42.87 3.59
N GLU A 422 5.11 41.83 2.88
CA GLU A 422 6.06 41.90 1.76
C GLU A 422 5.43 42.36 0.43
N MET A 423 4.10 42.40 0.32
CA MET A 423 3.36 42.81 -0.88
C MET A 423 3.32 44.32 -1.11
N GLY A 424 3.16 44.70 -2.39
CA GLY A 424 3.02 46.10 -2.80
C GLY A 424 1.72 46.74 -2.32
N GLU A 425 1.73 48.05 -2.06
CA GLU A 425 0.58 48.78 -1.52
C GLU A 425 -0.68 48.70 -2.41
N ALA A 426 -0.51 48.60 -3.73
CA ALA A 426 -1.60 48.44 -4.69
C ALA A 426 -2.34 47.10 -4.54
N GLU A 427 -1.61 46.01 -4.31
CA GLU A 427 -2.19 44.67 -4.15
C GLU A 427 -2.92 44.55 -2.81
N ARG A 428 -2.35 45.15 -1.75
CA ARG A 428 -3.00 45.22 -0.43
C ARG A 428 -4.32 46.00 -0.50
N ARG A 429 -4.37 47.12 -1.24
CA ARG A 429 -5.62 47.85 -1.49
C ARG A 429 -6.65 47.03 -2.28
N ALA A 430 -6.23 46.22 -3.25
CA ALA A 430 -7.13 45.36 -4.02
C ALA A 430 -7.81 44.30 -3.12
N ILE A 431 -7.05 43.66 -2.22
CA ILE A 431 -7.57 42.70 -1.23
C ILE A 431 -8.59 43.37 -0.29
N ALA A 432 -8.27 44.58 0.20
CA ALA A 432 -9.20 45.37 1.01
C ALA A 432 -10.49 45.73 0.23
N GLY A 433 -10.36 46.13 -1.04
CA GLY A 433 -11.46 46.41 -1.97
C GLY A 433 -12.46 45.26 -2.06
N ALA A 434 -11.96 44.03 -2.23
CA ALA A 434 -12.78 42.83 -2.31
C ALA A 434 -13.53 42.52 -1.03
N ALA A 435 -12.90 42.75 0.13
CA ALA A 435 -13.55 42.55 1.42
C ALA A 435 -14.73 43.50 1.61
N PHE A 436 -14.65 44.74 1.09
CA PHE A 436 -15.81 45.64 1.04
C PHE A 436 -16.90 45.15 0.11
N ALA A 437 -16.58 44.53 -1.02
CA ALA A 437 -17.59 43.96 -1.91
C ALA A 437 -18.33 42.79 -1.25
N VAL A 438 -17.64 41.98 -0.45
CA VAL A 438 -18.21 40.82 0.28
C VAL A 438 -19.06 41.25 1.48
N VAL A 439 -18.58 42.19 2.30
CA VAL A 439 -19.39 42.80 3.38
C VAL A 439 -20.50 43.69 2.78
N GLY A 440 -20.27 44.18 1.57
CA GLY A 440 -21.08 45.14 0.85
C GLY A 440 -22.37 44.60 0.22
N ASP A 441 -22.78 43.37 0.49
CA ASP A 441 -24.14 42.92 0.16
C ASP A 441 -25.13 43.21 1.30
N ASN A 442 -24.66 43.57 2.50
CA ASN A 442 -25.50 43.95 3.63
C ASN A 442 -25.84 45.46 3.58
N PRO A 443 -27.13 45.88 3.50
CA PRO A 443 -27.55 47.29 3.45
C PRO A 443 -27.18 48.10 4.70
N THR A 444 -26.94 47.45 5.84
CA THR A 444 -26.43 48.08 7.06
C THR A 444 -25.36 47.20 7.67
N PRO A 445 -24.07 47.49 7.43
CA PRO A 445 -23.00 46.68 7.98
C PRO A 445 -23.06 46.73 9.50
N ASP A 446 -23.09 45.57 10.14
CA ASP A 446 -23.18 45.50 11.60
C ASP A 446 -21.84 45.93 12.26
N VAL A 447 -21.88 46.20 13.57
CA VAL A 447 -20.69 46.63 14.32
C VAL A 447 -19.53 45.63 14.18
N ALA A 448 -19.83 44.36 13.99
CA ALA A 448 -18.85 43.30 13.91
C ALA A 448 -18.25 43.17 12.49
N GLU A 449 -19.00 43.51 11.44
CA GLU A 449 -18.53 43.64 10.05
C GLU A 449 -17.63 44.87 9.86
N VAL A 450 -17.98 46.00 10.48
CA VAL A 450 -17.09 47.18 10.47
C VAL A 450 -15.78 46.85 11.21
N LYS A 451 -15.87 46.23 12.40
CA LYS A 451 -14.67 45.77 13.14
C LYS A 451 -13.83 44.77 12.35
N PHE A 452 -14.46 43.93 11.53
CA PHE A 452 -13.75 43.00 10.65
C PHE A 452 -12.93 43.74 9.59
N LEU A 453 -13.52 44.74 8.92
CA LEU A 453 -12.83 45.53 7.89
C LEU A 453 -11.69 46.38 8.50
N GLU A 454 -11.89 46.92 9.70
CA GLU A 454 -10.85 47.60 10.48
C GLU A 454 -9.67 46.68 10.79
N ARG A 455 -9.95 45.44 11.21
CA ARG A 455 -8.91 44.42 11.47
C ARG A 455 -8.16 44.05 10.20
N LEU A 456 -8.85 43.90 9.07
CA LEU A 456 -8.24 43.60 7.78
C LEU A 456 -7.35 44.76 7.28
N HIS A 457 -7.78 46.02 7.42
CA HIS A 457 -6.93 47.16 7.04
C HIS A 457 -5.66 47.22 7.89
N LYS A 458 -5.79 46.96 9.19
CA LYS A 458 -4.64 46.86 10.09
C LYS A 458 -3.68 45.75 9.68
N SER A 459 -4.15 44.56 9.29
CA SER A 459 -3.27 43.47 8.82
C SER A 459 -2.60 43.77 7.47
N LEU A 460 -3.27 44.54 6.61
CA LEU A 460 -2.75 44.99 5.33
C LEU A 460 -1.85 46.24 5.43
N GLY A 461 -1.65 46.79 6.63
CA GLY A 461 -0.90 48.04 6.82
C GLY A 461 -1.56 49.26 6.15
N LEU A 462 -2.88 49.23 5.98
CA LEU A 462 -3.69 50.29 5.39
C LEU A 462 -4.32 51.17 6.48
N PRO A 463 -4.56 52.47 6.21
CA PRO A 463 -5.16 53.38 7.19
C PRO A 463 -6.58 52.95 7.56
N LYS A 464 -6.93 53.12 8.83
CA LYS A 464 -8.23 52.74 9.39
C LYS A 464 -9.37 53.55 8.76
N GLU A 465 -9.10 54.81 8.42
CA GLU A 465 -10.04 55.76 7.83
C GLU A 465 -10.56 55.28 6.47
N ALA A 466 -9.72 54.55 5.72
CA ALA A 466 -10.09 53.97 4.42
C ALA A 466 -11.21 52.91 4.54
N VAL A 467 -11.45 52.35 5.73
CA VAL A 467 -12.60 51.48 6.01
C VAL A 467 -13.91 52.21 5.80
N TYR A 468 -14.01 53.41 6.34
CA TYR A 468 -15.24 54.20 6.30
C TYR A 468 -15.46 54.78 4.91
N GLU A 469 -14.39 55.23 4.24
CA GLU A 469 -14.45 55.68 2.84
C GLU A 469 -14.87 54.53 1.90
N GLY A 470 -14.30 53.34 2.07
CA GLY A 470 -14.64 52.15 1.28
C GLY A 470 -16.08 51.70 1.49
N LEU A 471 -16.57 51.69 2.74
CA LEU A 471 -17.98 51.41 3.05
C LEU A 471 -18.93 52.45 2.43
N HIS A 472 -18.58 53.74 2.49
CA HIS A 472 -19.35 54.80 1.87
C HIS A 472 -19.36 54.70 0.34
N GLN A 473 -18.23 54.37 -0.28
CA GLN A 473 -18.15 54.16 -1.73
C GLN A 473 -18.93 52.91 -2.17
N ALA A 474 -18.83 51.82 -1.41
CA ALA A 474 -19.60 50.60 -1.66
C ALA A 474 -21.11 50.82 -1.47
N ALA A 475 -21.53 51.67 -0.53
CA ALA A 475 -22.92 52.08 -0.36
C ALA A 475 -23.38 53.07 -1.45
N ALA A 476 -22.55 54.04 -1.82
CA ALA A 476 -22.83 54.99 -2.90
C ALA A 476 -22.95 54.29 -4.26
N ALA A 477 -22.12 53.28 -4.54
CA ALA A 477 -22.21 52.44 -5.73
C ALA A 477 -23.50 51.58 -5.79
N ARG A 478 -24.28 51.49 -4.71
CA ARG A 478 -25.61 50.86 -4.71
C ARG A 478 -26.73 51.84 -5.06
N SER A 479 -26.52 53.14 -4.83
CA SER A 479 -27.54 54.17 -4.86
C SER A 479 -27.44 55.02 -6.13
N ASP A 480 -27.93 54.47 -7.25
CA ASP A 480 -28.30 55.26 -8.44
C ASP A 480 -29.80 55.65 -8.44
N GLU A 481 -30.50 55.50 -7.32
CA GLU A 481 -31.86 56.01 -7.14
C GLU A 481 -31.90 57.24 -6.21
N PRO A 482 -32.70 58.28 -6.52
CA PRO A 482 -32.78 59.47 -5.69
C PRO A 482 -33.34 59.13 -4.31
N ILE A 483 -32.63 59.52 -3.26
CA ILE A 483 -33.12 59.45 -1.89
C ILE A 483 -34.29 60.44 -1.76
N ALA A 484 -35.51 59.94 -1.54
CA ALA A 484 -36.68 60.78 -1.33
C ALA A 484 -36.58 61.50 0.03
N ILE A 485 -36.42 62.83 0.01
CA ILE A 485 -36.14 63.65 1.20
C ILE A 485 -37.44 64.13 1.89
N SER A 486 -38.63 63.73 1.42
CA SER A 486 -39.89 64.01 2.12
C SER A 486 -41.07 63.16 1.61
N GLU A 487 -42.01 62.83 2.51
CA GLU A 487 -43.30 62.23 2.14
C GLU A 487 -44.21 63.26 1.45
N GLU A 488 -44.62 62.98 0.22
CA GLU A 488 -45.56 63.80 -0.54
C GLU A 488 -46.99 63.66 0.04
N LYS A 489 -47.48 64.70 0.74
CA LYS A 489 -48.91 64.83 1.07
C LYS A 489 -49.67 65.45 -0.10
N ARG A 490 -50.34 64.62 -0.90
CA ARG A 490 -51.25 65.09 -1.97
C ARG A 490 -52.51 65.71 -1.37
N VAL A 491 -52.78 66.96 -1.74
CA VAL A 491 -54.06 67.65 -1.49
C VAL A 491 -54.80 67.75 -2.83
N ALA A 492 -56.07 67.36 -2.86
CA ALA A 492 -56.90 67.40 -4.06
C ALA A 492 -57.23 68.86 -4.46
N GLY A 493 -56.99 69.23 -5.72
CA GLY A 493 -57.47 70.52 -6.26
C GLY A 493 -56.70 71.14 -7.42
N VAL A 494 -55.50 70.66 -7.79
CA VAL A 494 -54.72 71.25 -8.89
C VAL A 494 -54.77 70.34 -10.13
N PRO A 495 -55.33 70.79 -11.27
CA PRO A 495 -55.40 69.99 -12.48
C PRO A 495 -54.04 69.94 -13.20
N ILE A 496 -53.51 68.74 -13.39
CA ILE A 496 -52.32 68.45 -14.20
C ILE A 496 -52.74 68.44 -15.69
N PRO A 497 -52.02 69.11 -16.60
CA PRO A 497 -52.31 69.07 -18.04
C PRO A 497 -52.25 67.65 -18.60
N LYS A 498 -53.24 67.30 -19.43
CA LYS A 498 -53.39 65.97 -20.05
C LYS A 498 -52.33 65.75 -21.13
N GLU A 499 -51.53 64.71 -20.95
CA GLU A 499 -50.68 64.13 -22.00
C GLU A 499 -51.51 63.19 -22.90
N SER A 500 -51.16 63.18 -24.18
CA SER A 500 -51.90 62.55 -25.29
C SER A 500 -52.03 61.03 -25.15
N ALA A 501 -53.19 60.53 -25.58
CA ALA A 501 -53.68 59.15 -25.41
C ALA A 501 -52.84 58.05 -26.11
N PRO A 502 -53.01 56.76 -25.70
CA PRO A 502 -51.99 55.72 -25.82
C PRO A 502 -52.16 54.80 -27.04
N ALA A 503 -51.05 54.27 -27.55
CA ALA A 503 -51.06 53.08 -28.39
C ALA A 503 -51.03 51.81 -27.51
N ARG A 504 -52.19 51.17 -27.42
CA ARG A 504 -52.45 49.72 -27.24
C ARG A 504 -51.68 48.95 -26.14
N ALA A 505 -52.42 48.58 -25.10
CA ALA A 505 -52.02 47.67 -24.03
C ALA A 505 -51.75 46.22 -24.50
N LEU A 506 -50.76 45.58 -23.88
CA LEU A 506 -50.52 44.13 -23.74
C LEU A 506 -50.00 43.87 -22.28
N PRO A 507 -50.15 42.65 -21.71
CA PRO A 507 -50.51 42.37 -20.30
C PRO A 507 -49.34 42.38 -19.29
N PRO A 508 -49.58 42.16 -17.97
CA PRO A 508 -48.60 42.45 -16.94
C PRO A 508 -47.43 41.48 -17.01
N ALA A 509 -46.24 41.98 -17.33
CA ALA A 509 -45.02 41.23 -17.12
C ALA A 509 -44.79 41.15 -15.60
N ALA A 510 -44.88 39.93 -15.07
CA ALA A 510 -44.39 39.55 -13.76
C ALA A 510 -43.07 40.28 -13.47
N SER A 511 -42.94 40.80 -12.25
CA SER A 511 -41.74 41.42 -11.69
C SER A 511 -40.52 40.52 -11.89
N ARG A 512 -39.88 40.65 -13.05
CA ARG A 512 -38.58 40.06 -13.35
C ARG A 512 -37.57 40.91 -12.60
N ILE A 513 -36.99 40.34 -11.55
CA ILE A 513 -35.74 40.82 -10.96
C ILE A 513 -34.76 40.95 -12.13
N ARG A 514 -34.46 42.19 -12.54
CA ARG A 514 -33.47 42.48 -13.57
C ARG A 514 -32.10 42.45 -12.89
N PHE A 515 -31.39 41.35 -13.08
CA PHE A 515 -29.98 41.29 -12.75
C PHE A 515 -29.22 42.22 -13.69
N ASP A 516 -28.53 43.22 -13.14
CA ASP A 516 -27.59 44.02 -13.89
C ASP A 516 -26.38 43.14 -14.22
N ALA A 517 -26.36 42.62 -15.46
CA ALA A 517 -25.32 41.73 -15.93
C ALA A 517 -23.94 42.39 -15.95
N ALA A 518 -23.86 43.71 -16.11
CA ALA A 518 -22.60 44.45 -16.06
C ALA A 518 -22.08 44.55 -14.62
N ARG A 519 -22.98 44.78 -13.66
CA ARG A 519 -22.64 44.78 -12.24
C ARG A 519 -22.21 43.40 -11.76
N LEU A 520 -22.93 42.35 -12.15
CA LEU A 520 -22.60 40.97 -11.80
C LEU A 520 -21.26 40.52 -12.43
N ALA A 521 -20.98 40.95 -13.67
CA ALA A 521 -19.71 40.71 -14.34
C ALA A 521 -18.54 41.45 -13.66
N ARG A 522 -18.74 42.70 -13.24
CA ARG A 522 -17.73 43.48 -12.51
C ARG A 522 -17.40 42.85 -11.16
N THR A 523 -18.43 42.51 -10.36
CA THR A 523 -18.23 41.84 -9.07
C THR A 523 -17.55 40.48 -9.23
N ARG A 524 -17.87 39.72 -10.30
CA ARG A 524 -17.15 38.49 -10.63
C ARG A 524 -15.68 38.74 -10.97
N GLN A 525 -15.40 39.71 -11.84
CA GLN A 525 -14.03 40.02 -12.28
C GLN A 525 -13.16 40.53 -11.12
N GLU A 526 -13.72 41.32 -10.20
CA GLU A 526 -13.06 41.76 -8.97
C GLU A 526 -12.82 40.59 -8.00
N THR A 527 -13.79 39.68 -7.86
CA THR A 527 -13.67 38.47 -7.03
C THR A 527 -12.62 37.51 -7.60
N ASP A 528 -12.58 37.34 -8.92
CA ASP A 528 -11.62 36.47 -9.62
C ASP A 528 -10.19 37.01 -9.49
N ALA A 529 -9.99 38.33 -9.67
CA ALA A 529 -8.68 38.97 -9.51
C ALA A 529 -8.14 38.86 -8.08
N VAL A 530 -9.02 38.99 -7.08
CA VAL A 530 -8.62 38.89 -5.66
C VAL A 530 -8.40 37.45 -5.24
N SER A 531 -9.20 36.52 -5.75
CA SER A 531 -8.98 35.10 -5.49
C SER A 531 -7.65 34.62 -6.09
N ALA A 532 -7.24 35.13 -7.25
CA ALA A 532 -5.91 34.88 -7.81
C ALA A 532 -4.78 35.44 -6.93
N LEU A 533 -4.93 36.66 -6.40
CA LEU A 533 -3.96 37.28 -5.48
C LEU A 533 -3.85 36.53 -4.15
N LEU A 534 -4.98 36.15 -3.54
CA LEU A 534 -5.01 35.42 -2.28
C LEU A 534 -4.49 33.99 -2.44
N SER A 535 -4.84 33.30 -3.54
CA SER A 535 -4.32 31.95 -3.83
C SER A 535 -2.79 31.93 -3.82
N GLY A 536 -2.12 32.92 -4.44
CA GLY A 536 -0.65 33.01 -4.42
C GLY A 536 -0.03 33.24 -3.03
N ILE A 537 -0.79 33.80 -2.08
CA ILE A 537 -0.34 33.99 -0.69
C ILE A 537 -0.40 32.66 0.07
N PHE A 538 -1.48 31.90 -0.13
CA PHE A 538 -1.71 30.61 0.53
C PHE A 538 -1.01 29.42 -0.17
N GLU A 539 -0.55 29.59 -1.41
CA GLU A 539 0.34 28.66 -2.13
C GLU A 539 1.83 28.84 -1.74
N GLU A 540 2.61 27.75 -1.67
CA GLU A 540 4.07 27.84 -1.48
C GLU A 540 4.80 27.93 -2.82
N GLU A 541 5.78 28.83 -2.92
CA GLU A 541 6.67 28.97 -4.08
C GLU A 541 7.59 27.74 -4.17
N ALA A 542 7.63 27.10 -5.34
CA ALA A 542 8.47 25.93 -5.58
C ALA A 542 9.96 26.30 -5.53
N PRO A 543 10.84 25.48 -4.91
CA PRO A 543 12.26 25.76 -4.94
C PRO A 543 12.80 25.66 -6.37
N PRO A 544 13.82 26.47 -6.73
CA PRO A 544 14.50 26.33 -8.00
C PRO A 544 15.11 24.92 -8.11
N PRO A 545 15.14 24.33 -9.31
CA PRO A 545 15.71 23.00 -9.52
C PRO A 545 17.17 22.98 -9.03
N PRO A 546 17.62 21.90 -8.36
CA PRO A 546 19.01 21.78 -7.97
C PRO A 546 19.91 21.82 -9.21
N PRO A 547 21.10 22.43 -9.13
CA PRO A 547 22.03 22.46 -10.25
C PRO A 547 22.41 21.04 -10.64
N ALA A 548 22.35 20.74 -11.94
CA ALA A 548 22.80 19.47 -12.49
C ALA A 548 24.26 19.24 -12.05
N MET A 549 24.50 18.20 -11.27
CA MET A 549 25.86 17.73 -11.01
C MET A 549 26.39 17.17 -12.33
N ALA A 550 27.49 17.75 -12.81
CA ALA A 550 28.20 17.29 -13.99
C ALA A 550 28.72 15.87 -13.75
N ASP A 551 28.39 14.95 -14.65
CA ASP A 551 29.02 13.63 -14.77
C ASP A 551 30.53 13.81 -14.96
N GLN A 552 31.31 13.27 -14.03
CA GLN A 552 32.71 12.95 -14.30
C GLN A 552 32.76 11.57 -14.96
N PRO A 553 33.68 11.34 -15.91
CA PRO A 553 33.72 10.09 -16.66
C PRO A 553 34.11 8.93 -15.74
N ALA A 554 33.13 8.12 -15.35
CA ALA A 554 33.37 6.85 -14.67
C ALA A 554 33.80 5.78 -15.69
N THR A 555 34.94 5.15 -15.45
CA THR A 555 35.51 4.04 -16.25
C THR A 555 34.63 2.79 -16.24
N LEU A 556 33.76 2.62 -15.22
CA LEU A 556 32.75 1.57 -15.15
C LEU A 556 31.35 2.17 -15.28
N LYS A 557 30.77 2.07 -16.47
CA LYS A 557 29.42 2.57 -16.76
C LYS A 557 28.43 2.02 -15.73
N GLY A 558 27.72 2.90 -15.01
CA GLY A 558 26.69 2.54 -14.01
C GLY A 558 27.16 2.50 -12.55
N LEU A 559 28.45 2.70 -12.29
CA LEU A 559 29.00 2.91 -10.94
C LEU A 559 29.51 4.36 -10.86
N ASP A 560 29.27 5.05 -9.74
CA ASP A 560 29.78 6.42 -9.57
C ASP A 560 31.30 6.41 -9.27
N GLY A 561 31.93 7.58 -9.35
CA GLY A 561 33.38 7.73 -9.18
C GLY A 561 33.91 7.15 -7.86
N PRO A 562 33.37 7.54 -6.69
CA PRO A 562 33.82 7.02 -5.40
C PRO A 562 33.71 5.49 -5.26
N HIS A 563 32.62 4.87 -5.74
CA HIS A 563 32.48 3.41 -5.67
C HIS A 563 33.43 2.70 -6.66
N THR A 564 33.70 3.32 -7.81
CA THR A 564 34.68 2.82 -8.80
C THR A 564 36.10 2.83 -8.22
N GLU A 565 36.50 3.92 -7.57
CA GLU A 565 37.81 4.06 -6.93
C GLU A 565 37.99 3.05 -5.77
N LEU A 566 36.94 2.82 -4.98
CA LEU A 566 36.96 1.82 -3.90
C LEU A 566 37.10 0.39 -4.44
N LEU A 567 36.42 0.07 -5.53
CA LEU A 567 36.53 -1.23 -6.20
C LEU A 567 37.94 -1.44 -6.78
N GLU A 568 38.52 -0.43 -7.43
CA GLU A 568 39.90 -0.48 -7.95
C GLU A 568 40.92 -0.75 -6.85
N LEU A 569 40.77 -0.10 -5.70
CA LEU A 569 41.63 -0.30 -4.56
C LEU A 569 41.55 -1.75 -4.02
N LEU A 570 40.34 -2.32 -4.00
CA LEU A 570 40.09 -3.69 -3.58
C LEU A 570 40.64 -4.72 -4.58
N GLU A 571 40.49 -4.49 -5.89
CA GLU A 571 41.06 -5.32 -6.95
C GLU A 571 42.60 -5.32 -6.89
N LEU A 572 43.22 -4.16 -6.69
CA LEU A 572 44.68 -4.02 -6.59
C LEU A 572 45.25 -4.76 -5.37
N ARG A 573 44.54 -4.71 -4.23
CA ARG A 573 44.95 -5.33 -2.97
C ARG A 573 44.62 -6.84 -2.93
N GLY A 574 43.65 -7.28 -3.71
CA GLY A 574 43.17 -8.66 -3.76
C GLY A 574 42.23 -9.01 -2.61
N ALA A 575 42.64 -8.76 -1.37
CA ALA A 575 41.84 -8.86 -0.16
C ALA A 575 42.33 -7.84 0.87
N MET A 576 41.46 -7.37 1.76
CA MET A 576 41.85 -6.51 2.89
C MET A 576 40.99 -6.81 4.12
N SER A 577 41.49 -6.49 5.30
CA SER A 577 40.70 -6.66 6.52
C SER A 577 39.47 -5.73 6.51
N ARG A 578 38.38 -6.14 7.15
CA ARG A 578 37.16 -5.32 7.26
C ARG A 578 37.43 -3.92 7.81
N SER A 579 38.29 -3.80 8.80
CA SER A 579 38.67 -2.51 9.38
C SER A 579 39.41 -1.56 8.41
N GLU A 580 40.16 -2.12 7.47
CA GLU A 580 40.87 -1.33 6.45
C GLU A 580 39.92 -0.90 5.34
N PHE A 581 39.03 -1.79 4.93
CA PHE A 581 37.96 -1.46 3.98
C PHE A 581 37.09 -0.31 4.50
N ASP A 582 36.63 -0.40 5.75
CA ASP A 582 35.83 0.64 6.41
C ASP A 582 36.53 2.01 6.42
N ARG A 583 37.84 2.02 6.65
CA ARG A 583 38.63 3.26 6.66
C ARG A 583 38.67 3.88 5.27
N HIS A 584 38.96 3.10 4.24
CA HIS A 584 39.04 3.59 2.86
C HIS A 584 37.67 4.04 2.32
N ALA A 585 36.60 3.31 2.61
CA ALA A 585 35.24 3.73 2.29
C ALA A 585 34.93 5.10 2.92
N ARG A 586 35.27 5.32 4.20
CA ARG A 586 35.06 6.61 4.88
C ARG A 586 35.93 7.74 4.32
N GLU A 587 37.18 7.46 3.94
CA GLU A 587 38.07 8.43 3.26
C GLU A 587 37.45 8.93 1.94
N MET A 588 36.77 8.04 1.21
CA MET A 588 36.03 8.33 -0.02
C MET A 588 34.60 8.87 0.23
N ARG A 589 34.25 9.19 1.49
CA ARG A 589 32.92 9.66 1.95
C ARG A 589 31.77 8.69 1.68
N LEU A 590 32.07 7.39 1.64
CA LEU A 590 31.09 6.31 1.53
C LEU A 590 30.79 5.68 2.89
N LEU A 591 29.59 5.14 3.03
CA LEU A 591 29.25 4.25 4.14
C LEU A 591 29.78 2.85 3.79
N PRO A 592 30.60 2.19 4.64
CA PRO A 592 31.25 0.93 4.28
C PRO A 592 30.29 -0.16 3.81
N ASP A 593 29.25 -0.45 4.59
CA ASP A 593 28.26 -1.49 4.24
C ASP A 593 27.47 -1.10 2.99
N GLY A 594 27.09 0.18 2.88
CA GLY A 594 26.40 0.70 1.70
C GLY A 594 27.26 0.67 0.43
N ALA A 595 28.59 0.77 0.55
CA ALA A 595 29.50 0.68 -0.57
C ALA A 595 29.62 -0.77 -1.08
N ILE A 596 29.68 -1.76 -0.18
CA ILE A 596 29.64 -3.18 -0.52
C ILE A 596 28.33 -3.51 -1.23
N GLU A 597 27.20 -3.08 -0.65
CA GLU A 597 25.87 -3.27 -1.25
C GLU A 597 25.79 -2.64 -2.64
N ARG A 598 26.23 -1.39 -2.80
CA ARG A 598 26.14 -0.69 -4.09
C ARG A 598 26.99 -1.34 -5.19
N ILE A 599 28.19 -1.81 -4.85
CA ILE A 599 29.08 -2.51 -5.78
C ILE A 599 28.53 -3.91 -6.11
N ASN A 600 27.95 -4.60 -5.12
CA ASN A 600 27.32 -5.90 -5.33
C ASN A 600 26.05 -5.77 -6.19
N ASP A 601 25.20 -4.78 -5.96
CA ASP A 601 24.04 -4.49 -6.79
C ASP A 601 24.45 -4.22 -8.25
N TRP A 602 25.49 -3.42 -8.45
CA TRP A 602 26.05 -3.16 -9.79
C TRP A 602 26.55 -4.44 -10.48
N SER A 603 27.11 -5.37 -9.71
CA SER A 603 27.58 -6.68 -10.20
C SER A 603 26.42 -7.61 -10.50
N PHE A 604 25.39 -7.65 -9.66
CA PHE A 604 24.19 -8.43 -9.91
C PHE A 604 23.50 -8.01 -11.22
N ASP A 605 23.42 -6.71 -11.49
CA ASP A 605 22.87 -6.18 -12.75
C ASP A 605 23.62 -6.65 -14.01
N ARG A 606 24.88 -7.12 -13.88
CA ARG A 606 25.77 -7.46 -15.01
C ARG A 606 26.12 -8.94 -15.11
N PHE A 607 26.30 -9.57 -13.97
CA PHE A 607 26.90 -10.90 -13.84
C PHE A 607 26.00 -11.87 -13.06
N ASP A 608 24.82 -11.43 -12.59
CA ASP A 608 23.88 -12.19 -11.76
C ASP A 608 24.50 -12.75 -10.46
N GLU A 609 25.58 -12.13 -9.96
CA GLU A 609 26.31 -12.56 -8.78
C GLU A 609 26.94 -11.37 -8.02
N ALA A 610 27.11 -11.51 -6.70
CA ALA A 610 27.81 -10.53 -5.86
C ALA A 610 29.30 -10.49 -6.21
N LEU A 611 29.87 -9.28 -6.24
CA LEU A 611 31.28 -9.10 -6.57
C LEU A 611 32.20 -9.15 -5.37
N ILE A 612 31.75 -8.60 -4.26
CA ILE A 612 32.46 -8.50 -3.00
C ILE A 612 31.89 -9.54 -2.05
N GLU A 613 32.76 -10.42 -1.58
CA GLU A 613 32.51 -11.35 -0.48
C GLU A 613 32.92 -10.68 0.83
N ASP A 614 31.99 -10.62 1.78
CA ASP A 614 32.20 -10.03 3.10
C ASP A 614 32.25 -11.13 4.18
N GLY A 615 33.46 -11.43 4.66
CA GLY A 615 33.74 -12.46 5.66
C GLY A 615 34.81 -11.98 6.67
N ASP A 616 35.81 -12.83 6.97
CA ASP A 616 36.95 -12.43 7.82
C ASP A 616 37.84 -11.37 7.12
N GLU A 617 37.90 -11.42 5.79
CA GLU A 617 38.49 -10.40 4.91
C GLU A 617 37.45 -10.00 3.84
N VAL A 618 37.54 -8.75 3.38
CA VAL A 618 36.75 -8.24 2.26
C VAL A 618 37.55 -8.47 0.99
N ALA A 619 36.98 -9.21 0.03
CA ALA A 619 37.67 -9.59 -1.20
C ALA A 619 36.75 -9.61 -2.42
N VAL A 620 37.33 -9.39 -3.60
CA VAL A 620 36.61 -9.57 -4.87
C VAL A 620 36.60 -11.05 -5.25
N ALA A 621 35.41 -11.59 -5.56
CA ALA A 621 35.18 -12.95 -6.02
C ALA A 621 36.15 -13.30 -7.17
N PRO A 622 37.03 -14.31 -7.01
CA PRO A 622 38.15 -14.53 -7.92
C PRO A 622 37.75 -14.75 -9.39
N HIS A 623 36.62 -15.42 -9.65
CA HIS A 623 36.14 -15.73 -11.00
C HIS A 623 35.45 -14.55 -11.70
N LEU A 624 35.17 -13.45 -11.00
CA LEU A 624 34.58 -12.23 -11.56
C LEU A 624 35.63 -11.17 -11.94
N ARG A 625 36.89 -11.31 -11.49
CA ARG A 625 37.98 -10.36 -11.80
C ARG A 625 38.27 -10.27 -13.30
N ASP A 626 38.35 -11.42 -13.98
CA ASP A 626 38.60 -11.46 -15.42
C ASP A 626 37.47 -10.80 -16.22
N ARG A 627 36.22 -10.93 -15.75
CA ARG A 627 35.04 -10.30 -16.37
C ARG A 627 35.03 -8.77 -16.19
N ILE A 628 35.56 -8.26 -15.08
CA ILE A 628 35.69 -6.81 -14.87
C ILE A 628 36.77 -6.23 -15.79
N ALA A 629 37.88 -6.95 -15.96
CA ALA A 629 38.93 -6.55 -16.89
C ALA A 629 38.40 -6.46 -18.34
N GLU A 630 37.58 -7.43 -18.77
CA GLU A 630 36.91 -7.40 -20.09
C GLU A 630 35.96 -6.18 -20.26
N ILE A 631 35.23 -5.78 -19.20
CA ILE A 631 34.38 -4.58 -19.23
C ILE A 631 35.22 -3.30 -19.34
N ARG A 632 36.38 -3.24 -18.69
CA ARG A 632 37.28 -2.08 -18.77
C ARG A 632 37.94 -1.98 -20.15
N GLU A 633 38.35 -3.09 -20.75
CA GLU A 633 38.93 -3.12 -22.11
C GLU A 633 37.92 -2.78 -23.21
N SER A 634 36.63 -3.09 -22.99
CA SER A 634 35.55 -2.72 -23.92
C SER A 634 35.01 -1.29 -23.73
N ALA A 635 35.39 -0.62 -22.63
CA ALA A 635 35.01 0.75 -22.31
C ALA A 635 36.11 1.80 -22.57
N ALA A 636 37.36 1.36 -22.76
CA ALA A 636 38.50 2.18 -23.21
C ALA A 636 38.56 2.27 -24.74
#